data_AF-A0A2E0PSH8-F1
#
_entry.id   AF-A0A2E0PSH8-F1
#
_cell.length_a   1.000
_cell.length_b   1.000
_cell.length_c   1.000
_cell.angle_alpha   90.00
_cell.angle_beta   90.00
_cell.angle_gamma   90.00
#
_symmetry.space_group_name_H-M   'P 1'
#
loop_
_entity.id
_entity.type
_entity.pdbx_description
1 polymer ?
#
loop_
_entity_poly.entity_id
_entity_poly.type
_entity_poly.pdbx_seq_one_letter_code
_entity_poly.pdbx_strand_id
1 'polypeptide(L)'
;MTHEDGKFQVYGKSPREVRFTDPSASKAIQWAIDQAGKKGEVSLSRGIYVLNQPVDVKSGVRLTGQGRGTELRLTATNELAIRIQNAKRVQIDHLAVTPGDSKSDGTVGILLDGVDGCTISHVLAVGFSKYGLQVNYSQDCLIQKSYFVDNMKSNVFVENPKSTPKPIRIHNCFMLWGGGGVIAQGGEGLTVHSSVMQQINGVAFDIATDGFTVTGTRVFWSESLDQSVRVQGDDFKIANNIFAWSRGHSVVLDGAKDGAVLQNAIIDVGPPPRDGIFMSCIVLQNGTEDVAMTQNALFNWDDWTQGPMAWGIEESADCQNNTITDNNIHFYHEGDINSNGKNTVVERNVSDPGRDDQRLLPDFDVWRPRVRDFIDNSLLMSNVDPETGGQDLLVEPLEGAFQVRKAVTGEVILKESSPVTAIDKAIDYLGRLGGSITLAEGSYPIDRTIVVKANIWLRGKGESTIVQPAADMDACIRVYKAPQALVSDLKVMQPSDGPKAQTGIAIRHTVTAQIIRVSIDGFTQYGVYLEGDPEDVPQGNWGPTAGPGLILVNGCRITNNQSDNVFIETSGSYIGNAIPVVISDNLIVGGGTGVHNWAICSNVADNVIVQTRSFGMLQMANSILTTGNVYYQTGRSAISAYDGIEQIMHPTYDRRDNNNNKECNITNNVILEPRGHGIEVSEQWGTISGNRIVNVGSGTVASHFGIWLHEDSESYIVAGNITANYPGHPLMLNGIRESGRKNLISTNVIRGCQGDAIVSSGYQSFVSDNSGEPSPQAGEVLDWKLDTKIKLSASKESIQNYIYKKLEKIEKK
;
A
#
# COMPACT_ATOMS: atom_id res chain seq x y z
N MET A 1 -4.51 -21.78 23.82
CA MET A 1 -3.36 -22.72 23.89
C MET A 1 -2.10 -21.89 23.96
N THR A 2 -1.09 -22.24 24.77
CA THR A 2 0.18 -21.50 24.90
C THR A 2 1.39 -22.43 24.73
N HIS A 3 2.57 -21.86 24.45
CA HIS A 3 3.85 -22.60 24.39
C HIS A 3 4.70 -22.27 25.62
N GLU A 4 4.97 -23.27 26.47
CA GLU A 4 5.73 -23.14 27.72
C GLU A 4 6.69 -24.33 27.86
N ASP A 5 7.96 -24.06 28.19
CA ASP A 5 9.01 -25.07 28.42
C ASP A 5 9.19 -26.09 27.27
N GLY A 6 9.07 -25.64 26.02
CA GLY A 6 9.17 -26.50 24.84
C GLY A 6 7.97 -27.43 24.64
N LYS A 7 6.85 -27.17 25.32
CA LYS A 7 5.59 -27.92 25.18
C LYS A 7 4.43 -26.98 24.90
N PHE A 8 3.44 -27.49 24.19
CA PHE A 8 2.19 -26.79 23.90
C PHE A 8 1.12 -27.25 24.89
N GLN A 9 0.54 -26.30 25.62
CA GLN A 9 -0.45 -26.56 26.67
C GLN A 9 -1.83 -26.07 26.24
N VAL A 10 -2.83 -26.95 26.38
CA VAL A 10 -4.24 -26.65 26.11
C VAL A 10 -4.97 -26.43 27.43
N TYR A 11 -5.71 -25.34 27.51
CA TYR A 11 -6.42 -24.91 28.72
C TYR A 11 -7.94 -24.96 28.52
N GLY A 12 -8.67 -25.26 29.59
CA GLY A 12 -10.11 -24.97 29.65
C GLY A 12 -10.36 -23.45 29.73
N LYS A 13 -11.49 -22.99 29.17
CA LYS A 13 -11.86 -21.55 29.17
C LYS A 13 -12.06 -20.99 30.59
N SER A 14 -12.67 -21.77 31.48
CA SER A 14 -12.75 -21.46 32.91
C SER A 14 -13.24 -22.70 33.68
N PRO A 15 -12.54 -23.15 34.75
CA PRO A 15 -11.24 -22.66 35.23
C PRO A 15 -10.11 -22.95 34.23
N ARG A 16 -9.04 -22.13 34.29
CA ARG A 16 -7.85 -22.24 33.44
C ARG A 16 -6.94 -23.39 33.91
N GLU A 17 -7.46 -24.59 33.77
CA GLU A 17 -6.74 -25.83 34.07
C GLU A 17 -6.09 -26.36 32.80
N VAL A 18 -4.83 -26.78 32.90
CA VAL A 18 -4.15 -27.50 31.81
C VAL A 18 -4.89 -28.83 31.61
N ARG A 19 -5.50 -28.99 30.43
CA ARG A 19 -6.27 -30.19 30.06
C ARG A 19 -5.44 -31.16 29.22
N PHE A 20 -4.45 -30.65 28.50
CA PHE A 20 -3.57 -31.44 27.63
C PHE A 20 -2.21 -30.75 27.47
N THR A 21 -1.16 -31.52 27.28
CA THR A 21 0.20 -31.02 27.04
C THR A 21 0.93 -31.96 26.10
N ASP A 22 1.52 -31.42 25.04
CA ASP A 22 2.32 -32.20 24.08
C ASP A 22 3.47 -31.33 23.53
N PRO A 23 4.68 -31.88 23.31
CA PRO A 23 5.75 -31.15 22.64
C PRO A 23 5.44 -30.79 21.17
N SER A 24 4.46 -31.45 20.55
CA SER A 24 4.03 -31.22 19.17
C SER A 24 2.83 -30.27 19.12
N ALA A 25 3.01 -29.13 18.42
CA ALA A 25 1.94 -28.14 18.27
C ALA A 25 0.71 -28.72 17.55
N SER A 26 0.94 -29.46 16.46
CA SER A 26 -0.14 -30.10 15.68
C SER A 26 -1.00 -31.04 16.54
N LYS A 27 -0.38 -31.85 17.42
CA LYS A 27 -1.11 -32.75 18.33
C LYS A 27 -1.91 -31.97 19.38
N ALA A 28 -1.32 -30.94 19.98
CA ALA A 28 -2.02 -30.11 20.96
C ALA A 28 -3.21 -29.36 20.35
N ILE A 29 -3.05 -28.79 19.17
CA ILE A 29 -4.14 -28.11 18.44
C ILE A 29 -5.21 -29.11 18.05
N GLN A 30 -4.83 -30.26 17.48
CA GLN A 30 -5.79 -31.28 17.06
C GLN A 30 -6.60 -31.79 18.25
N TRP A 31 -5.96 -32.05 19.38
CA TRP A 31 -6.64 -32.44 20.61
C TRP A 31 -7.65 -31.38 21.03
N ALA A 32 -7.29 -30.09 21.01
CA ALA A 32 -8.19 -28.99 21.36
C ALA A 32 -9.42 -28.94 20.44
N ILE A 33 -9.23 -29.13 19.13
CA ILE A 33 -10.31 -29.19 18.14
C ILE A 33 -11.22 -30.40 18.39
N ASP A 34 -10.63 -31.55 18.71
CA ASP A 34 -11.37 -32.77 18.99
C ASP A 34 -12.27 -32.61 20.23
N GLN A 35 -11.84 -31.84 21.22
CA GLN A 35 -12.62 -31.54 22.43
C GLN A 35 -13.62 -30.39 22.27
N ALA A 36 -13.41 -29.47 21.32
CA ALA A 36 -14.25 -28.28 21.14
C ALA A 36 -15.73 -28.61 20.84
N GLY A 37 -16.00 -29.76 20.22
CA GLY A 37 -17.36 -30.17 19.86
C GLY A 37 -17.97 -29.31 18.73
N LYS A 38 -19.28 -29.48 18.47
CA LYS A 38 -19.97 -28.94 17.28
C LYS A 38 -20.15 -27.41 17.22
N LYS A 39 -19.73 -26.67 18.26
CA LYS A 39 -19.83 -25.20 18.37
C LYS A 39 -18.68 -24.61 19.21
N GLY A 40 -17.58 -25.34 19.34
CA GLY A 40 -16.49 -24.91 20.19
C GLY A 40 -15.57 -23.94 19.49
N GLU A 41 -14.86 -23.16 20.30
CA GLU A 41 -13.81 -22.25 19.85
C GLU A 41 -12.47 -22.75 20.36
N VAL A 42 -11.49 -22.82 19.45
CA VAL A 42 -10.09 -23.07 19.76
C VAL A 42 -9.34 -21.77 19.51
N SER A 43 -8.91 -21.14 20.60
CA SER A 43 -8.09 -19.93 20.55
C SER A 43 -6.62 -20.27 20.75
N LEU A 44 -5.78 -19.86 19.80
CA LEU A 44 -4.33 -19.96 19.84
C LEU A 44 -3.76 -18.63 20.32
N SER A 45 -2.87 -18.66 21.31
CA SER A 45 -2.13 -17.45 21.68
C SER A 45 -1.17 -17.06 20.55
N ARG A 46 -0.61 -15.86 20.60
CA ARG A 46 0.56 -15.54 19.77
C ARG A 46 1.66 -16.58 19.94
N GLY A 47 2.37 -16.85 18.86
CA GLY A 47 3.39 -17.90 18.82
C GLY A 47 3.54 -18.55 17.46
N ILE A 48 4.64 -19.29 17.31
CA ILE A 48 4.89 -20.16 16.17
C ILE A 48 4.55 -21.59 16.57
N TYR A 49 3.61 -22.17 15.86
CA TYR A 49 3.12 -23.52 16.04
C TYR A 49 3.64 -24.38 14.89
N VAL A 50 4.76 -25.06 15.14
CA VAL A 50 5.39 -25.90 14.13
C VAL A 50 4.56 -27.18 13.93
N LEU A 51 4.01 -27.34 12.73
CA LEU A 51 3.11 -28.39 12.32
C LEU A 51 3.87 -29.48 11.54
N ASN A 52 4.05 -30.63 12.18
CA ASN A 52 4.56 -31.84 11.54
C ASN A 52 3.47 -32.69 10.86
N GLN A 53 2.20 -32.31 11.03
CA GLN A 53 1.04 -32.87 10.35
C GLN A 53 -0.04 -31.77 10.25
N PRO A 54 -0.98 -31.86 9.29
CA PRO A 54 -2.07 -30.90 9.15
C PRO A 54 -2.97 -30.88 10.38
N VAL A 55 -3.62 -29.74 10.61
CA VAL A 55 -4.68 -29.58 11.61
C VAL A 55 -6.03 -29.77 10.93
N ASP A 56 -6.77 -30.81 11.32
CA ASP A 56 -8.09 -31.16 10.78
C ASP A 56 -9.21 -30.47 11.60
N VAL A 57 -9.82 -29.43 11.04
CA VAL A 57 -10.88 -28.64 11.71
C VAL A 57 -12.26 -29.21 11.43
N LYS A 58 -13.04 -29.47 12.49
CA LYS A 58 -14.34 -30.14 12.43
C LYS A 58 -15.51 -29.16 12.27
N SER A 59 -16.66 -29.70 11.87
CA SER A 59 -17.91 -28.92 11.72
C SER A 59 -18.25 -28.08 12.95
N GLY A 60 -18.53 -26.80 12.71
CA GLY A 60 -18.95 -25.84 13.72
C GLY A 60 -17.85 -25.36 14.67
N VAL A 61 -16.59 -25.76 14.43
CA VAL A 61 -15.45 -25.27 15.19
C VAL A 61 -14.99 -23.92 14.63
N ARG A 62 -14.70 -22.99 15.54
CA ARG A 62 -13.94 -21.78 15.24
C ARG A 62 -12.50 -21.96 15.69
N LEU A 63 -11.55 -21.92 14.75
CA LEU A 63 -10.12 -21.84 15.04
C LEU A 63 -9.68 -20.38 14.87
N THR A 64 -9.23 -19.75 15.94
CA THR A 64 -8.84 -18.35 15.91
C THR A 64 -7.49 -18.12 16.56
N GLY A 65 -6.69 -17.25 15.95
CA GLY A 65 -5.46 -16.73 16.55
C GLY A 65 -5.63 -15.31 17.08
N GLN A 66 -4.51 -14.61 17.18
CA GLN A 66 -4.38 -13.24 17.66
C GLN A 66 -3.70 -12.36 16.61
N GLY A 67 -4.22 -12.46 15.39
CA GLY A 67 -3.71 -11.84 14.18
C GLY A 67 -2.57 -12.66 13.59
N ARG A 68 -1.81 -12.03 12.69
CA ARG A 68 -0.71 -12.68 11.98
C ARG A 68 0.45 -13.13 12.89
N GLY A 69 0.49 -12.69 14.15
CA GLY A 69 1.45 -13.13 15.17
C GLY A 69 1.14 -14.52 15.75
N THR A 70 0.01 -15.12 15.38
CA THR A 70 -0.26 -16.55 15.55
C THR A 70 0.09 -17.24 14.24
N GLU A 71 1.23 -17.91 14.19
CA GLU A 71 1.74 -18.54 12.97
C GLU A 71 1.65 -20.06 13.08
N LEU A 72 0.93 -20.69 12.15
CA LEU A 72 1.01 -22.13 11.92
C LEU A 72 2.08 -22.39 10.84
N ARG A 73 3.21 -22.97 11.24
CA ARG A 73 4.39 -23.14 10.39
C ARG A 73 4.61 -24.59 10.03
N LEU A 74 4.75 -24.93 8.76
CA LEU A 74 5.05 -26.31 8.36
C LEU A 74 6.48 -26.72 8.72
N THR A 75 6.67 -28.00 9.02
CA THR A 75 7.96 -28.68 8.93
C THR A 75 8.23 -29.12 7.49
N ALA A 76 9.48 -29.43 7.14
CA ALA A 76 9.84 -29.96 5.83
C ALA A 76 9.03 -31.17 5.36
N THR A 77 8.57 -32.02 6.27
CA THR A 77 7.82 -33.22 5.89
C THR A 77 6.31 -33.01 5.76
N ASN A 78 5.80 -31.80 6.01
CA ASN A 78 4.36 -31.52 6.01
C ASN A 78 3.98 -30.65 4.81
N GLU A 79 2.98 -31.08 4.05
CA GLU A 79 2.58 -30.41 2.81
C GLU A 79 1.39 -29.45 3.00
N LEU A 80 0.69 -29.50 4.15
CA LEU A 80 -0.57 -28.79 4.40
C LEU A 80 -0.67 -28.30 5.86
N ALA A 81 -1.10 -27.04 6.07
CA ALA A 81 -1.26 -26.49 7.42
C ALA A 81 -2.63 -26.80 8.02
N ILE A 82 -3.71 -26.38 7.35
CA ILE A 82 -5.09 -26.53 7.83
C ILE A 82 -5.90 -27.35 6.81
N ARG A 83 -6.56 -28.40 7.29
CA ARG A 83 -7.52 -29.18 6.50
C ARG A 83 -8.92 -29.02 7.07
N ILE A 84 -9.89 -28.73 6.20
CA ILE A 84 -11.32 -28.71 6.51
C ILE A 84 -11.99 -29.62 5.50
N GLN A 85 -12.42 -30.80 5.94
CA GLN A 85 -12.95 -31.82 5.04
C GLN A 85 -14.36 -32.27 5.45
N ASN A 86 -15.29 -32.28 4.51
CA ASN A 86 -16.69 -32.67 4.70
C ASN A 86 -17.34 -32.01 5.92
N ALA A 87 -17.00 -30.74 6.16
CA ALA A 87 -17.38 -30.01 7.36
C ALA A 87 -18.34 -28.85 7.05
N LYS A 88 -19.09 -28.43 8.07
CA LYS A 88 -20.04 -27.32 7.96
C LYS A 88 -19.76 -26.22 8.96
N ARG A 89 -19.99 -24.96 8.57
CA ARG A 89 -19.97 -23.80 9.48
C ARG A 89 -18.66 -23.66 10.26
N VAL A 90 -17.54 -23.90 9.59
CA VAL A 90 -16.19 -23.72 10.15
C VAL A 90 -15.78 -22.25 10.05
N GLN A 91 -15.05 -21.76 11.04
CA GLN A 91 -14.50 -20.40 11.02
C GLN A 91 -13.00 -20.44 11.29
N ILE A 92 -12.21 -19.86 10.40
CA ILE A 92 -10.76 -19.65 10.56
C ILE A 92 -10.52 -18.15 10.58
N ASP A 93 -9.89 -17.65 11.64
CA ASP A 93 -9.84 -16.21 11.87
C ASP A 93 -8.54 -15.74 12.56
N HIS A 94 -7.98 -14.61 12.12
CA HIS A 94 -6.86 -13.93 12.78
C HIS A 94 -5.60 -14.80 12.99
N LEU A 95 -5.08 -15.44 11.95
CA LEU A 95 -3.84 -16.23 12.01
C LEU A 95 -3.01 -16.16 10.72
N ALA A 96 -1.77 -16.63 10.77
CA ALA A 96 -0.91 -16.82 9.62
C ALA A 96 -0.60 -18.31 9.39
N VAL A 97 -0.47 -18.73 8.13
CA VAL A 97 0.03 -20.04 7.72
C VAL A 97 1.26 -19.85 6.82
N THR A 98 2.35 -20.58 7.08
CA THR A 98 3.61 -20.48 6.32
C THR A 98 4.24 -21.86 6.11
N PRO A 99 5.01 -22.08 5.02
CA PRO A 99 5.75 -23.32 4.81
C PRO A 99 7.01 -23.44 5.68
N GLY A 100 7.33 -22.43 6.51
CA GLY A 100 8.56 -22.40 7.30
C GLY A 100 9.83 -22.36 6.45
N ASP A 101 10.90 -23.00 6.94
CA ASP A 101 12.20 -23.09 6.25
C ASP A 101 12.15 -24.05 5.05
N SER A 102 11.06 -24.80 4.88
CA SER A 102 10.86 -25.82 3.86
C SER A 102 10.05 -25.36 2.66
N LYS A 103 10.52 -24.29 2.01
CA LYS A 103 9.85 -23.71 0.83
C LYS A 103 9.58 -24.71 -0.30
N SER A 104 10.34 -25.82 -0.40
CA SER A 104 10.14 -26.83 -1.47
C SER A 104 8.95 -27.76 -1.24
N ASP A 105 8.57 -28.03 0.01
CA ASP A 105 7.70 -29.18 0.34
C ASP A 105 6.30 -28.74 0.82
N GLY A 106 6.16 -27.51 1.34
CA GLY A 106 4.87 -26.95 1.72
C GLY A 106 4.02 -26.60 0.50
N THR A 107 3.04 -27.45 0.15
CA THR A 107 2.27 -27.28 -1.08
C THR A 107 1.05 -26.36 -0.94
N VAL A 108 0.30 -26.48 0.16
CA VAL A 108 -0.95 -25.75 0.35
C VAL A 108 -1.05 -25.19 1.77
N GLY A 109 -1.47 -23.92 1.90
CA GLY A 109 -1.73 -23.32 3.21
C GLY A 109 -2.98 -23.89 3.86
N ILE A 110 -4.14 -23.64 3.23
CA ILE A 110 -5.45 -24.05 3.74
C ILE A 110 -6.20 -24.84 2.66
N LEU A 111 -6.76 -25.99 3.04
CA LEU A 111 -7.59 -26.83 2.17
C LEU A 111 -9.03 -26.88 2.69
N LEU A 112 -9.98 -26.46 1.87
CA LEU A 112 -11.41 -26.72 2.03
C LEU A 112 -11.81 -27.80 1.02
N ASP A 113 -12.30 -28.96 1.49
CA ASP A 113 -12.74 -30.05 0.62
C ASP A 113 -14.13 -30.55 1.04
N GLY A 114 -15.14 -30.34 0.18
CA GLY A 114 -16.52 -30.73 0.49
C GLY A 114 -17.16 -29.90 1.61
N VAL A 115 -16.82 -28.61 1.72
CA VAL A 115 -17.19 -27.74 2.85
C VAL A 115 -18.44 -26.90 2.54
N ASP A 116 -19.26 -26.67 3.56
CA ASP A 116 -20.53 -25.93 3.47
C ASP A 116 -20.61 -24.84 4.56
N GLY A 117 -20.61 -23.56 4.16
CA GLY A 117 -20.76 -22.44 5.10
C GLY A 117 -19.48 -22.05 5.86
N CYS A 118 -18.28 -22.19 5.26
CA CYS A 118 -17.03 -21.81 5.91
C CYS A 118 -16.78 -20.30 5.87
N THR A 119 -16.16 -19.72 6.90
CA THR A 119 -15.63 -18.36 6.86
C THR A 119 -14.14 -18.38 7.12
N ILE A 120 -13.36 -17.79 6.22
CA ILE A 120 -11.94 -17.49 6.41
C ILE A 120 -11.82 -15.98 6.45
N SER A 121 -11.37 -15.42 7.57
CA SER A 121 -11.24 -13.98 7.73
C SER A 121 -9.93 -13.59 8.38
N HIS A 122 -9.33 -12.48 7.94
CA HIS A 122 -8.12 -11.94 8.57
C HIS A 122 -6.96 -12.95 8.62
N VAL A 123 -6.82 -13.77 7.57
CA VAL A 123 -5.76 -14.79 7.47
C VAL A 123 -4.65 -14.34 6.53
N LEU A 124 -3.40 -14.64 6.88
CA LEU A 124 -2.26 -14.54 5.96
C LEU A 124 -1.80 -15.95 5.54
N ALA A 125 -1.76 -16.24 4.25
CA ALA A 125 -1.13 -17.44 3.70
C ALA A 125 -0.03 -17.06 2.72
N VAL A 126 1.22 -17.43 3.03
CA VAL A 126 2.39 -16.93 2.29
C VAL A 126 3.40 -18.01 1.95
N GLY A 127 3.93 -17.96 0.72
CA GLY A 127 5.13 -18.69 0.30
C GLY A 127 4.94 -20.15 -0.10
N PHE A 128 3.71 -20.65 -0.27
CA PHE A 128 3.48 -22.06 -0.57
C PHE A 128 3.84 -22.43 -2.01
N SER A 129 4.36 -23.63 -2.23
CA SER A 129 4.81 -24.10 -3.55
C SER A 129 3.67 -24.36 -4.54
N LYS A 130 2.41 -24.39 -4.08
CA LYS A 130 1.22 -24.33 -4.94
C LYS A 130 0.30 -23.19 -4.52
N TYR A 131 -0.49 -23.40 -3.46
CA TYR A 131 -1.64 -22.56 -3.16
C TYR A 131 -1.64 -21.99 -1.75
N GLY A 132 -1.99 -20.71 -1.60
CA GLY A 132 -2.28 -20.15 -0.28
C GLY A 132 -3.57 -20.75 0.28
N LEU A 133 -4.61 -20.81 -0.55
CA LEU A 133 -5.90 -21.43 -0.27
C LEU A 133 -6.34 -22.32 -1.44
N GLN A 134 -6.76 -23.54 -1.14
CA GLN A 134 -7.40 -24.46 -2.07
C GLN A 134 -8.83 -24.76 -1.61
N VAL A 135 -9.80 -24.63 -2.51
CA VAL A 135 -11.23 -24.85 -2.24
C VAL A 135 -11.81 -25.84 -3.25
N ASN A 136 -12.08 -27.06 -2.82
CA ASN A 136 -12.57 -28.15 -3.66
C ASN A 136 -14.02 -28.52 -3.27
N TYR A 137 -14.90 -28.71 -4.25
CA TYR A 137 -16.24 -29.29 -4.05
C TYR A 137 -17.09 -28.63 -2.95
N SER A 138 -16.88 -27.33 -2.71
CA SER A 138 -17.40 -26.57 -1.57
C SER A 138 -18.44 -25.52 -1.99
N GLN A 139 -19.18 -24.99 -1.01
CA GLN A 139 -20.26 -24.01 -1.22
C GLN A 139 -20.46 -23.08 0.00
N ASP A 140 -21.15 -21.94 -0.21
CA ASP A 140 -21.41 -20.91 0.82
C ASP A 140 -20.18 -20.54 1.66
N CYS A 141 -19.00 -20.55 1.03
CA CYS A 141 -17.74 -20.19 1.69
C CYS A 141 -17.48 -18.69 1.52
N LEU A 142 -17.19 -17.98 2.61
CA LEU A 142 -16.79 -16.57 2.60
C LEU A 142 -15.33 -16.44 3.00
N ILE A 143 -14.49 -16.04 2.05
CA ILE A 143 -13.10 -15.68 2.24
C ILE A 143 -13.05 -14.16 2.20
N GLN A 144 -12.64 -13.52 3.29
CA GLN A 144 -12.65 -12.07 3.35
C GLN A 144 -11.47 -11.46 4.09
N LYS A 145 -11.07 -10.24 3.72
CA LYS A 145 -10.07 -9.45 4.45
C LYS A 145 -8.77 -10.23 4.71
N SER A 146 -8.41 -11.11 3.78
CA SER A 146 -7.31 -12.06 3.90
C SER A 146 -6.22 -11.74 2.88
N TYR A 147 -5.01 -12.20 3.17
CA TYR A 147 -3.80 -11.91 2.41
C TYR A 147 -3.21 -13.21 1.92
N PHE A 148 -3.01 -13.31 0.62
CA PHE A 148 -2.38 -14.44 -0.04
C PHE A 148 -1.17 -13.91 -0.78
N VAL A 149 0.02 -14.36 -0.40
CA VAL A 149 1.27 -13.71 -0.85
C VAL A 149 2.26 -14.76 -1.34
N ASP A 150 2.87 -14.57 -2.51
CA ASP A 150 3.98 -15.39 -3.01
C ASP A 150 3.67 -16.91 -3.04
N ASN A 151 2.45 -17.27 -3.45
CA ASN A 151 2.07 -18.67 -3.61
C ASN A 151 2.28 -19.12 -5.06
N MET A 152 3.21 -20.06 -5.26
CA MET A 152 3.90 -20.25 -6.55
C MET A 152 3.00 -20.66 -7.71
N LYS A 153 1.90 -21.39 -7.48
CA LYS A 153 0.94 -21.71 -8.56
C LYS A 153 -0.22 -20.72 -8.60
N SER A 154 -0.86 -20.45 -7.46
CA SER A 154 -1.92 -19.45 -7.34
C SER A 154 -2.11 -19.05 -5.89
N ASN A 155 -2.50 -17.81 -5.65
CA ASN A 155 -2.89 -17.37 -4.31
C ASN A 155 -4.15 -18.08 -3.82
N VAL A 156 -5.17 -18.18 -4.68
CA VAL A 156 -6.39 -18.93 -4.41
C VAL A 156 -6.70 -19.86 -5.58
N PHE A 157 -6.98 -21.12 -5.28
CA PHE A 157 -7.44 -22.12 -6.24
C PHE A 157 -8.82 -22.66 -5.84
N VAL A 158 -9.77 -22.64 -6.77
CA VAL A 158 -11.15 -23.10 -6.58
C VAL A 158 -11.46 -24.18 -7.61
N GLU A 159 -11.86 -25.36 -7.16
CA GLU A 159 -12.16 -26.50 -8.01
C GLU A 159 -13.56 -27.03 -7.74
N ASN A 160 -14.37 -27.14 -8.80
CA ASN A 160 -15.74 -27.62 -8.75
C ASN A 160 -16.58 -26.96 -7.63
N PRO A 161 -16.67 -25.61 -7.59
CA PRO A 161 -17.63 -24.93 -6.72
C PRO A 161 -19.03 -25.45 -7.03
N LYS A 162 -19.85 -25.62 -5.99
CA LYS A 162 -21.22 -26.12 -6.16
C LYS A 162 -22.20 -24.97 -6.22
N SER A 163 -23.05 -24.96 -7.26
CA SER A 163 -24.20 -24.07 -7.30
C SER A 163 -25.23 -24.48 -6.26
N THR A 164 -25.29 -23.69 -5.21
CA THR A 164 -26.36 -23.65 -4.22
C THR A 164 -26.59 -22.17 -3.91
N PRO A 165 -27.64 -21.74 -3.18
CA PRO A 165 -28.15 -20.36 -3.29
C PRO A 165 -27.18 -19.25 -2.85
N LYS A 166 -25.97 -19.60 -2.38
CA LYS A 166 -24.87 -18.67 -2.14
C LYS A 166 -23.57 -19.19 -2.76
N PRO A 167 -22.94 -18.42 -3.67
CA PRO A 167 -21.66 -18.79 -4.27
C PRO A 167 -20.52 -18.76 -3.24
N ILE A 168 -19.38 -19.31 -3.62
CA ILE A 168 -18.11 -19.03 -2.94
C ILE A 168 -17.80 -17.53 -3.13
N ARG A 169 -17.45 -16.83 -2.06
CA ARG A 169 -17.25 -15.39 -2.04
C ARG A 169 -15.85 -15.04 -1.57
N ILE A 170 -15.08 -14.35 -2.40
CA ILE A 170 -13.76 -13.79 -2.09
C ILE A 170 -13.88 -12.27 -2.04
N HIS A 171 -13.84 -11.67 -0.85
CA HIS A 171 -14.22 -10.27 -0.62
C HIS A 171 -13.12 -9.48 0.10
N ASN A 172 -12.71 -8.32 -0.44
CA ASN A 172 -11.70 -7.46 0.21
C ASN A 172 -10.39 -8.22 0.51
N CYS A 173 -9.97 -9.11 -0.39
CA CYS A 173 -8.72 -9.86 -0.22
C CYS A 173 -7.58 -9.20 -0.98
N PHE A 174 -6.36 -9.42 -0.50
CA PHE A 174 -5.12 -8.98 -1.12
C PHE A 174 -4.35 -10.20 -1.63
N MET A 175 -3.99 -10.18 -2.90
CA MET A 175 -3.23 -11.23 -3.56
C MET A 175 -1.99 -10.60 -4.19
N LEU A 176 -0.82 -10.94 -3.67
CA LEU A 176 0.42 -10.27 -4.02
C LEU A 176 1.43 -11.34 -4.48
N TRP A 177 2.06 -11.16 -5.65
CA TRP A 177 2.99 -12.15 -6.20
C TRP A 177 2.41 -13.55 -6.38
N GLY A 178 3.28 -14.53 -6.55
CA GLY A 178 2.91 -15.92 -6.82
C GLY A 178 2.59 -16.15 -8.28
N GLY A 179 2.12 -17.36 -8.59
CA GLY A 179 1.75 -17.76 -9.95
C GLY A 179 0.50 -17.02 -10.42
N GLY A 180 -0.69 -17.52 -10.11
CA GLY A 180 -1.96 -16.85 -10.37
C GLY A 180 -2.53 -16.08 -9.17
N GLY A 181 -3.52 -15.23 -9.43
CA GLY A 181 -4.33 -14.58 -8.38
C GLY A 181 -5.43 -15.53 -7.89
N VAL A 182 -6.50 -15.64 -8.67
CA VAL A 182 -7.57 -16.63 -8.51
C VAL A 182 -7.61 -17.53 -9.74
N ILE A 183 -7.43 -18.83 -9.51
CA ILE A 183 -7.67 -19.85 -10.53
C ILE A 183 -8.91 -20.63 -10.13
N ALA A 184 -9.90 -20.74 -11.02
CA ALA A 184 -11.14 -21.46 -10.79
C ALA A 184 -11.43 -22.42 -11.94
N GLN A 185 -11.79 -23.66 -11.66
CA GLN A 185 -12.09 -24.67 -12.68
C GLN A 185 -13.29 -25.55 -12.35
N GLY A 186 -14.09 -25.84 -13.36
CA GLY A 186 -15.31 -26.65 -13.27
C GLY A 186 -16.38 -26.02 -12.37
N GLY A 187 -17.51 -26.71 -12.20
CA GLY A 187 -18.58 -26.29 -11.29
C GLY A 187 -19.22 -24.94 -11.63
N GLU A 188 -19.96 -24.39 -10.67
CA GLU A 188 -20.70 -23.14 -10.82
C GLU A 188 -20.74 -22.37 -9.49
N GLY A 189 -20.68 -21.03 -9.54
CA GLY A 189 -20.96 -20.15 -8.41
C GLY A 189 -19.72 -19.63 -7.67
N LEU A 190 -19.08 -18.62 -8.26
CA LEU A 190 -17.95 -17.88 -7.68
C LEU A 190 -18.21 -16.36 -7.72
N THR A 191 -17.90 -15.65 -6.65
CA THR A 191 -17.92 -14.18 -6.61
C THR A 191 -16.61 -13.65 -6.05
N VAL A 192 -15.93 -12.81 -6.80
CA VAL A 192 -14.77 -12.03 -6.35
C VAL A 192 -15.15 -10.56 -6.31
N HIS A 193 -15.04 -9.95 -5.15
CA HIS A 193 -15.50 -8.58 -4.93
C HIS A 193 -14.46 -7.74 -4.18
N SER A 194 -14.25 -6.51 -4.66
CA SER A 194 -13.43 -5.49 -3.98
C SER A 194 -12.04 -6.00 -3.55
N SER A 195 -11.47 -6.91 -4.31
CA SER A 195 -10.17 -7.50 -4.02
C SER A 195 -9.08 -6.76 -4.81
N VAL A 196 -7.83 -6.94 -4.40
CA VAL A 196 -6.66 -6.35 -5.05
C VAL A 196 -5.68 -7.45 -5.38
N MET A 197 -5.24 -7.46 -6.64
CA MET A 197 -4.18 -8.32 -7.13
C MET A 197 -3.04 -7.45 -7.61
N GLN A 198 -1.81 -7.79 -7.21
CA GLN A 198 -0.66 -7.00 -7.60
C GLN A 198 0.57 -7.85 -7.87
N GLN A 199 1.25 -7.56 -8.99
CA GLN A 199 2.47 -8.24 -9.44
C GLN A 199 2.30 -9.77 -9.50
N ILE A 200 1.21 -10.23 -10.08
CA ILE A 200 0.97 -11.66 -10.27
C ILE A 200 1.90 -12.16 -11.39
N ASN A 201 2.72 -13.19 -11.14
CA ASN A 201 3.72 -13.65 -12.12
C ASN A 201 3.08 -14.35 -13.34
N GLY A 202 1.85 -14.83 -13.19
CA GLY A 202 1.04 -15.49 -14.20
C GLY A 202 -0.28 -14.76 -14.41
N VAL A 203 -1.38 -15.51 -14.55
CA VAL A 203 -2.71 -14.95 -14.84
C VAL A 203 -3.38 -14.52 -13.53
N ALA A 204 -3.80 -13.25 -13.43
CA ALA A 204 -4.49 -12.74 -12.25
C ALA A 204 -5.82 -13.46 -12.00
N PHE A 205 -6.60 -13.67 -13.07
CA PHE A 205 -7.83 -14.45 -13.03
C PHE A 205 -7.84 -15.49 -14.15
N ASP A 206 -7.83 -16.78 -13.81
CA ASP A 206 -8.02 -17.88 -14.77
C ASP A 206 -9.27 -18.66 -14.37
N ILE A 207 -10.41 -18.37 -15.00
CA ILE A 207 -11.74 -18.83 -14.57
C ILE A 207 -12.40 -19.67 -15.66
N ALA A 208 -12.46 -20.98 -15.41
CA ALA A 208 -13.14 -21.99 -16.21
C ALA A 208 -14.30 -22.62 -15.39
N THR A 209 -15.10 -21.78 -14.75
CA THR A 209 -16.25 -22.11 -13.89
C THR A 209 -17.45 -21.30 -14.37
N ASP A 210 -18.66 -21.84 -14.28
CA ASP A 210 -19.88 -21.14 -14.71
C ASP A 210 -20.48 -20.26 -13.60
N GLY A 211 -21.39 -19.35 -13.94
CA GLY A 211 -22.18 -18.62 -12.95
C GLY A 211 -21.32 -17.75 -12.01
N PHE A 212 -20.34 -17.02 -12.57
CA PHE A 212 -19.38 -16.25 -11.76
C PHE A 212 -19.48 -14.74 -11.91
N THR A 213 -19.01 -14.02 -10.89
CA THR A 213 -18.96 -12.55 -10.89
C THR A 213 -17.62 -12.03 -10.36
N VAL A 214 -16.98 -11.13 -11.10
CA VAL A 214 -15.81 -10.36 -10.65
C VAL A 214 -16.16 -8.87 -10.69
N THR A 215 -16.18 -8.21 -9.53
CA THR A 215 -16.59 -6.80 -9.48
C THR A 215 -15.91 -5.93 -8.43
N GLY A 216 -15.65 -4.66 -8.77
CA GLY A 216 -14.96 -3.73 -7.87
C GLY A 216 -13.51 -4.10 -7.60
N THR A 217 -12.94 -5.04 -8.36
CA THR A 217 -11.60 -5.59 -8.15
C THR A 217 -10.57 -4.80 -8.95
N ARG A 218 -9.34 -4.77 -8.45
CA ARG A 218 -8.21 -4.10 -9.08
C ARG A 218 -7.09 -5.09 -9.33
N VAL A 219 -6.59 -5.14 -10.56
CA VAL A 219 -5.39 -5.90 -10.93
C VAL A 219 -4.36 -4.89 -11.40
N PHE A 220 -3.23 -4.87 -10.72
CA PHE A 220 -2.08 -4.04 -11.10
C PHE A 220 -0.92 -4.96 -11.42
N TRP A 221 -0.43 -4.91 -12.65
CA TRP A 221 0.77 -5.63 -13.06
C TRP A 221 0.60 -7.16 -13.03
N SER A 222 0.36 -7.74 -14.19
CA SER A 222 0.29 -9.18 -14.41
C SER A 222 1.35 -9.57 -15.45
N GLU A 223 2.32 -10.40 -15.04
CA GLU A 223 3.49 -10.73 -15.87
C GLU A 223 3.23 -11.81 -16.92
N SER A 224 2.05 -12.42 -16.91
CA SER A 224 1.63 -13.31 -17.99
C SER A 224 1.72 -12.60 -19.34
N LEU A 225 2.54 -13.15 -20.24
CA LEU A 225 2.75 -12.63 -21.59
C LEU A 225 1.56 -12.89 -22.52
N ASP A 226 0.65 -13.79 -22.13
CA ASP A 226 -0.52 -14.13 -22.93
C ASP A 226 -1.72 -13.28 -22.50
N GLN A 227 -2.05 -13.30 -21.20
CA GLN A 227 -3.26 -12.66 -20.67
C GLN A 227 -3.25 -12.41 -19.16
N SER A 228 -3.96 -11.38 -18.70
CA SER A 228 -4.16 -11.10 -17.26
C SER A 228 -5.42 -11.73 -16.69
N VAL A 229 -6.48 -11.78 -17.48
CA VAL A 229 -7.77 -12.39 -17.17
C VAL A 229 -8.12 -13.34 -18.30
N ARG A 230 -8.35 -14.61 -17.98
CA ARG A 230 -8.89 -15.63 -18.89
C ARG A 230 -10.22 -16.12 -18.38
N VAL A 231 -11.21 -16.19 -19.27
CA VAL A 231 -12.55 -16.70 -19.00
C VAL A 231 -12.88 -17.81 -19.98
N GLN A 232 -13.31 -18.95 -19.47
CA GLN A 232 -13.75 -20.10 -20.27
C GLN A 232 -15.12 -20.66 -19.84
N GLY A 233 -15.72 -20.11 -18.78
CA GLY A 233 -17.03 -20.55 -18.27
C GLY A 233 -18.20 -19.72 -18.83
N ASP A 234 -19.41 -20.22 -18.58
CA ASP A 234 -20.67 -19.62 -19.02
C ASP A 234 -21.34 -18.79 -17.90
N ASP A 235 -22.34 -17.96 -18.24
CA ASP A 235 -23.11 -17.15 -17.28
C ASP A 235 -22.23 -16.31 -16.35
N PHE A 236 -21.42 -15.41 -16.95
CA PHE A 236 -20.43 -14.64 -16.19
C PHE A 236 -20.67 -13.14 -16.20
N LYS A 237 -20.13 -12.46 -15.18
CA LYS A 237 -20.12 -11.00 -15.09
C LYS A 237 -18.79 -10.45 -14.61
N ILE A 238 -18.10 -9.67 -15.43
CA ILE A 238 -16.90 -8.91 -15.08
C ILE A 238 -17.24 -7.43 -15.13
N ALA A 239 -17.42 -6.78 -13.99
CA ALA A 239 -17.92 -5.41 -13.96
C ALA A 239 -17.28 -4.45 -12.95
N ASN A 240 -17.09 -3.18 -13.32
CA ASN A 240 -16.56 -2.14 -12.44
C ASN A 240 -15.17 -2.49 -11.88
N ASN A 241 -14.29 -3.08 -12.69
CA ASN A 241 -12.92 -3.41 -12.31
C ASN A 241 -11.92 -2.43 -12.92
N ILE A 242 -10.70 -2.44 -12.37
CA ILE A 242 -9.53 -1.79 -12.97
C ILE A 242 -8.51 -2.89 -13.28
N PHE A 243 -8.11 -3.02 -14.54
CA PHE A 243 -7.02 -3.91 -14.97
C PHE A 243 -5.94 -3.05 -15.59
N ALA A 244 -4.80 -2.94 -14.93
CA ALA A 244 -3.72 -2.03 -15.33
C ALA A 244 -2.38 -2.75 -15.45
N TRP A 245 -1.58 -2.35 -16.44
CA TRP A 245 -0.20 -2.81 -16.65
C TRP A 245 -0.09 -4.31 -16.91
N SER A 246 -0.96 -4.83 -17.76
CA SER A 246 -0.94 -6.22 -18.24
C SER A 246 0.20 -6.42 -19.24
N ARG A 247 1.01 -7.49 -19.13
CA ARG A 247 2.04 -7.79 -20.15
C ARG A 247 1.48 -8.41 -21.43
N GLY A 248 0.52 -9.33 -21.29
CA GLY A 248 -0.25 -9.87 -22.40
C GLY A 248 -1.52 -9.09 -22.67
N HIS A 249 -2.51 -9.73 -23.27
CA HIS A 249 -3.87 -9.21 -23.34
C HIS A 249 -4.42 -8.95 -21.92
N SER A 250 -5.34 -8.00 -21.77
CA SER A 250 -5.91 -7.80 -20.44
C SER A 250 -6.98 -8.84 -20.14
N VAL A 251 -8.02 -8.90 -20.97
CA VAL A 251 -9.14 -9.85 -20.82
C VAL A 251 -9.25 -10.72 -22.06
N VAL A 252 -9.18 -12.03 -21.89
CA VAL A 252 -9.38 -13.02 -22.95
C VAL A 252 -10.60 -13.88 -22.61
N LEU A 253 -11.60 -13.81 -23.47
CA LEU A 253 -12.78 -14.66 -23.48
C LEU A 253 -12.52 -15.80 -24.46
N ASP A 254 -12.38 -17.01 -23.92
CA ASP A 254 -11.88 -18.19 -24.61
C ASP A 254 -12.94 -19.30 -24.57
N GLY A 255 -13.86 -19.24 -25.54
CA GLY A 255 -15.04 -20.11 -25.62
C GLY A 255 -16.11 -19.80 -24.57
N ALA A 256 -16.08 -18.62 -23.96
CA ALA A 256 -17.01 -18.22 -22.91
C ALA A 256 -18.39 -17.83 -23.48
N LYS A 257 -19.46 -18.01 -22.69
CA LYS A 257 -20.84 -17.79 -23.17
C LYS A 257 -21.73 -17.05 -22.18
N ASP A 258 -22.82 -16.47 -22.70
CA ASP A 258 -23.92 -15.92 -21.92
C ASP A 258 -23.46 -14.93 -20.83
N GLY A 259 -22.48 -14.07 -21.15
CA GLY A 259 -21.77 -13.28 -20.16
C GLY A 259 -21.71 -11.79 -20.44
N ALA A 260 -21.08 -11.05 -19.53
CA ALA A 260 -20.94 -9.60 -19.66
C ALA A 260 -19.62 -9.05 -19.12
N VAL A 261 -18.99 -8.16 -19.89
CA VAL A 261 -17.82 -7.34 -19.51
C VAL A 261 -18.25 -5.86 -19.51
N LEU A 262 -18.48 -5.30 -18.33
CA LEU A 262 -19.22 -4.05 -18.14
C LEU A 262 -18.42 -3.00 -17.34
N GLN A 263 -18.32 -1.77 -17.84
CA GLN A 263 -17.84 -0.64 -17.02
C GLN A 263 -16.46 -0.88 -16.38
N ASN A 264 -15.57 -1.61 -17.06
CA ASN A 264 -14.20 -1.81 -16.60
C ASN A 264 -13.29 -0.71 -17.16
N ALA A 265 -12.26 -0.34 -16.38
CA ALA A 265 -11.12 0.42 -16.88
C ALA A 265 -9.98 -0.55 -17.17
N ILE A 266 -9.59 -0.64 -18.42
CA ILE A 266 -8.46 -1.45 -18.88
C ILE A 266 -7.39 -0.50 -19.39
N ILE A 267 -6.23 -0.57 -18.76
CA ILE A 267 -5.21 0.46 -18.79
C ILE A 267 -3.88 -0.19 -19.11
N ASP A 268 -3.15 0.33 -20.09
CA ASP A 268 -1.77 -0.08 -20.34
C ASP A 268 -1.63 -1.60 -20.47
N VAL A 269 -1.99 -2.09 -21.66
CA VAL A 269 -1.92 -3.50 -22.04
C VAL A 269 -0.82 -3.73 -23.07
N GLY A 270 0.08 -4.66 -22.76
CA GLY A 270 1.16 -5.09 -23.65
C GLY A 270 2.56 -5.02 -23.03
N PRO A 271 3.55 -5.63 -23.70
CA PRO A 271 4.95 -5.38 -23.42
C PRO A 271 5.36 -4.00 -23.96
N PRO A 272 6.56 -3.52 -23.62
CA PRO A 272 7.04 -2.25 -24.16
C PRO A 272 7.13 -2.26 -25.68
N PRO A 273 6.74 -1.16 -26.36
CA PRO A 273 6.63 -1.08 -27.83
C PRO A 273 7.92 -1.41 -28.58
N ARG A 274 9.08 -1.30 -27.93
CA ARG A 274 10.38 -1.70 -28.50
C ARG A 274 10.43 -3.18 -28.89
N ASP A 275 9.58 -4.01 -28.31
CA ASP A 275 9.49 -5.44 -28.62
C ASP A 275 8.70 -5.69 -29.92
N GLY A 276 8.02 -4.67 -30.47
CA GLY A 276 7.24 -4.76 -31.70
C GLY A 276 6.00 -5.66 -31.59
N ILE A 277 5.59 -5.98 -30.37
CA ILE A 277 4.44 -6.82 -30.05
C ILE A 277 3.39 -5.91 -29.39
N PHE A 278 2.21 -5.81 -30.00
CA PHE A 278 1.09 -5.07 -29.46
C PHE A 278 0.00 -6.03 -29.02
N MET A 279 -0.61 -5.76 -27.87
CA MET A 279 -1.65 -6.61 -27.31
C MET A 279 -3.01 -5.93 -27.39
N SER A 280 -4.06 -6.72 -27.53
CA SER A 280 -5.44 -6.24 -27.49
C SER A 280 -5.96 -6.15 -26.04
N CYS A 281 -6.79 -5.15 -25.73
CA CYS A 281 -7.37 -4.97 -24.40
C CYS A 281 -8.33 -6.12 -24.04
N ILE A 282 -9.30 -6.38 -24.92
CA ILE A 282 -10.26 -7.50 -24.80
C ILE A 282 -10.17 -8.38 -26.06
N VAL A 283 -10.05 -9.69 -25.88
CA VAL A 283 -10.03 -10.68 -26.96
C VAL A 283 -11.18 -11.68 -26.80
N LEU A 284 -11.86 -11.98 -27.90
CA LEU A 284 -12.89 -13.01 -28.03
C LEU A 284 -12.40 -14.05 -29.02
N GLN A 285 -12.35 -15.30 -28.58
CA GLN A 285 -11.85 -16.40 -29.39
C GLN A 285 -12.54 -17.72 -29.08
N ASN A 286 -12.25 -18.73 -29.90
CA ASN A 286 -12.63 -20.12 -29.71
C ASN A 286 -14.14 -20.33 -29.50
N GLY A 287 -14.95 -19.63 -30.29
CA GLY A 287 -16.41 -19.75 -30.29
C GLY A 287 -17.12 -19.03 -29.15
N THR A 288 -16.53 -17.95 -28.62
CA THR A 288 -17.19 -17.07 -27.63
C THR A 288 -18.51 -16.54 -28.20
N GLU A 289 -19.61 -16.68 -27.44
CA GLU A 289 -20.95 -16.34 -27.92
C GLU A 289 -21.85 -15.67 -26.89
N ASP A 290 -22.79 -14.85 -27.38
CA ASP A 290 -23.82 -14.20 -26.56
C ASP A 290 -23.23 -13.37 -25.39
N VAL A 291 -22.04 -12.77 -25.60
CA VAL A 291 -21.38 -11.90 -24.62
C VAL A 291 -21.61 -10.42 -24.90
N ALA A 292 -21.97 -9.66 -23.87
CA ALA A 292 -22.08 -8.20 -23.91
C ALA A 292 -20.82 -7.50 -23.37
N MET A 293 -20.19 -6.66 -24.19
CA MET A 293 -19.07 -5.78 -23.81
C MET A 293 -19.52 -4.33 -23.92
N THR A 294 -19.83 -3.70 -22.78
CA THR A 294 -20.37 -2.34 -22.81
C THR A 294 -19.81 -1.41 -21.74
N GLN A 295 -19.68 -0.13 -22.11
CA GLN A 295 -19.25 0.97 -21.25
C GLN A 295 -17.85 0.78 -20.65
N ASN A 296 -16.98 -0.01 -21.29
CA ASN A 296 -15.59 -0.14 -20.85
C ASN A 296 -14.76 1.05 -21.33
N ALA A 297 -13.79 1.46 -20.53
CA ALA A 297 -12.75 2.41 -20.91
C ALA A 297 -11.46 1.62 -21.17
N LEU A 298 -11.01 1.59 -22.42
CA LEU A 298 -9.86 0.84 -22.90
C LEU A 298 -8.82 1.84 -23.37
N PHE A 299 -7.66 1.89 -22.72
CA PHE A 299 -6.64 2.84 -23.13
C PHE A 299 -5.23 2.35 -22.83
N ASN A 300 -4.32 2.65 -23.75
CA ASN A 300 -2.90 2.70 -23.46
C ASN A 300 -2.44 4.15 -23.51
N TRP A 301 -1.36 4.46 -22.80
CA TRP A 301 -0.67 5.73 -22.99
C TRP A 301 0.28 5.68 -24.19
N ASP A 302 0.40 6.82 -24.88
CA ASP A 302 1.44 7.10 -25.90
C ASP A 302 2.81 7.30 -25.23
N ASP A 303 3.25 6.27 -24.52
CA ASP A 303 4.55 6.20 -23.90
C ASP A 303 5.31 4.95 -24.34
N TRP A 304 6.60 4.96 -24.01
CA TRP A 304 7.54 3.93 -24.41
C TRP A 304 7.44 2.64 -23.58
N THR A 305 6.52 2.53 -22.61
CA THR A 305 6.44 1.38 -21.71
C THR A 305 5.44 0.30 -22.14
N GLN A 306 4.40 0.68 -22.88
CA GLN A 306 3.28 -0.19 -23.26
C GLN A 306 2.87 0.02 -24.73
N GLY A 307 3.04 1.25 -25.25
CA GLY A 307 2.78 1.56 -26.65
C GLY A 307 1.30 1.38 -27.02
N PRO A 308 0.94 1.53 -28.29
CA PRO A 308 -0.45 1.39 -28.72
C PRO A 308 -0.93 -0.05 -28.52
N MET A 309 -2.20 -0.23 -28.19
CA MET A 309 -2.83 -1.55 -28.25
C MET A 309 -2.81 -2.08 -29.69
N ALA A 310 -2.84 -3.40 -29.91
CA ALA A 310 -3.13 -3.91 -31.25
C ALA A 310 -4.56 -3.48 -31.66
N TRP A 311 -5.52 -3.89 -30.83
CA TRP A 311 -6.92 -3.49 -30.89
C TRP A 311 -7.44 -3.13 -29.51
N GLY A 312 -8.42 -2.23 -29.42
CA GLY A 312 -9.20 -2.11 -28.19
C GLY A 312 -9.94 -3.41 -27.90
N ILE A 313 -10.71 -3.89 -28.88
CA ILE A 313 -11.46 -5.15 -28.79
C ILE A 313 -11.21 -5.98 -30.06
N GLU A 314 -10.81 -7.23 -29.89
CA GLU A 314 -10.57 -8.17 -30.97
C GLU A 314 -11.50 -9.38 -30.85
N GLU A 315 -12.16 -9.75 -31.94
CA GLU A 315 -13.07 -10.89 -32.00
C GLU A 315 -12.76 -11.77 -33.22
N SER A 316 -12.59 -13.05 -32.94
CA SER A 316 -12.31 -14.10 -33.92
C SER A 316 -13.55 -14.46 -34.75
N ALA A 317 -13.32 -14.96 -35.98
CA ALA A 317 -14.39 -15.23 -36.94
C ALA A 317 -15.33 -16.40 -36.57
N ASP A 318 -14.94 -17.22 -35.61
CA ASP A 318 -15.72 -18.33 -35.07
C ASP A 318 -16.66 -17.93 -33.92
N CYS A 319 -16.55 -16.68 -33.43
CA CYS A 319 -17.44 -16.12 -32.42
C CYS A 319 -18.79 -15.73 -33.01
N GLN A 320 -19.84 -15.59 -32.18
CA GLN A 320 -21.16 -15.21 -32.68
C GLN A 320 -22.07 -14.52 -31.65
N ASN A 321 -23.01 -13.73 -32.15
CA ASN A 321 -24.07 -13.06 -31.38
C ASN A 321 -23.56 -12.16 -30.23
N ASN A 322 -22.31 -11.69 -30.30
CA ASN A 322 -21.78 -10.81 -29.28
C ASN A 322 -22.30 -9.37 -29.47
N THR A 323 -22.22 -8.56 -28.42
CA THR A 323 -22.61 -7.15 -28.46
C THR A 323 -21.46 -6.29 -27.93
N ILE A 324 -20.91 -5.41 -28.77
CA ILE A 324 -19.80 -4.51 -28.44
C ILE A 324 -20.31 -3.06 -28.56
N THR A 325 -20.74 -2.46 -27.47
CA THR A 325 -21.36 -1.12 -27.53
C THR A 325 -20.94 -0.14 -26.45
N ASP A 326 -20.95 1.14 -26.78
CA ASP A 326 -20.75 2.24 -25.82
C ASP A 326 -19.38 2.19 -25.10
N ASN A 327 -18.36 1.57 -25.70
CA ASN A 327 -17.00 1.54 -25.16
C ASN A 327 -16.23 2.81 -25.56
N ASN A 328 -15.26 3.19 -24.74
CA ASN A 328 -14.35 4.30 -25.00
C ASN A 328 -12.93 3.74 -25.21
N ILE A 329 -12.39 3.85 -26.43
CA ILE A 329 -11.17 3.15 -26.86
C ILE A 329 -10.11 4.16 -27.31
N HIS A 330 -8.95 4.16 -26.67
CA HIS A 330 -7.91 5.15 -26.86
C HIS A 330 -6.55 4.52 -27.15
N PHE A 331 -5.86 5.00 -28.17
CA PHE A 331 -4.48 4.68 -28.54
C PHE A 331 -4.23 3.21 -28.94
N TYR A 332 -4.35 2.95 -30.24
CA TYR A 332 -4.24 1.63 -30.85
C TYR A 332 -3.50 1.69 -32.20
N HIS A 333 -2.93 0.55 -32.59
CA HIS A 333 -2.07 0.39 -33.76
C HIS A 333 -2.87 -0.02 -34.99
N GLU A 334 -3.64 -1.12 -34.90
CA GLU A 334 -4.37 -1.70 -36.02
C GLU A 334 -5.77 -1.06 -36.16
N GLY A 335 -6.51 -0.96 -35.05
CA GLY A 335 -7.82 -0.33 -35.02
C GLY A 335 -8.47 -0.36 -33.64
N ASP A 336 -9.64 0.25 -33.51
CA ASP A 336 -10.39 0.26 -32.26
C ASP A 336 -11.03 -1.09 -31.98
N ILE A 337 -11.75 -1.64 -32.96
CA ILE A 337 -12.49 -2.90 -32.87
C ILE A 337 -12.29 -3.72 -34.13
N ASN A 338 -11.83 -4.95 -33.98
CA ASN A 338 -11.82 -5.97 -35.03
C ASN A 338 -12.91 -7.01 -34.73
N SER A 339 -14.10 -6.85 -35.32
CA SER A 339 -15.24 -7.76 -35.12
C SER A 339 -15.49 -8.64 -36.34
N ASN A 340 -15.09 -9.92 -36.24
CA ASN A 340 -15.32 -10.92 -37.29
C ASN A 340 -16.44 -11.92 -36.92
N GLY A 341 -17.02 -11.81 -35.72
CA GLY A 341 -18.04 -12.72 -35.24
C GLY A 341 -19.34 -12.63 -36.03
N LYS A 342 -20.03 -13.76 -36.18
CA LYS A 342 -21.30 -13.82 -36.89
C LYS A 342 -22.41 -13.18 -36.06
N ASN A 343 -23.19 -12.28 -36.66
CA ASN A 343 -24.27 -11.54 -35.98
C ASN A 343 -23.78 -10.69 -34.79
N THR A 344 -22.49 -10.38 -34.69
CA THR A 344 -21.99 -9.47 -33.67
C THR A 344 -22.48 -8.05 -33.96
N VAL A 345 -22.97 -7.38 -32.93
CA VAL A 345 -23.46 -5.99 -33.01
C VAL A 345 -22.38 -5.06 -32.48
N VAL A 346 -21.89 -4.15 -33.31
CA VAL A 346 -20.90 -3.12 -32.93
C VAL A 346 -21.51 -1.74 -33.13
N GLU A 347 -21.80 -1.02 -32.05
CA GLU A 347 -22.49 0.28 -32.11
C GLU A 347 -22.04 1.26 -31.01
N ARG A 348 -22.09 2.56 -31.29
CA ARG A 348 -21.90 3.64 -30.30
C ARG A 348 -20.57 3.61 -29.52
N ASN A 349 -19.55 2.92 -30.03
CA ASN A 349 -18.20 3.01 -29.47
C ASN A 349 -17.57 4.35 -29.86
N VAL A 350 -16.85 4.95 -28.92
CA VAL A 350 -16.09 6.18 -29.11
C VAL A 350 -14.63 5.78 -29.16
N SER A 351 -13.97 6.12 -30.27
CA SER A 351 -12.61 5.68 -30.54
C SER A 351 -11.72 6.86 -30.87
N ASP A 352 -10.53 6.86 -30.28
CA ASP A 352 -9.46 7.80 -30.55
C ASP A 352 -8.18 6.99 -30.85
N PRO A 353 -7.65 7.01 -32.09
CA PRO A 353 -6.43 6.29 -32.42
C PRO A 353 -5.19 6.84 -31.71
N GLY A 354 -5.31 7.93 -30.95
CA GLY A 354 -4.20 8.59 -30.26
C GLY A 354 -3.16 9.16 -31.22
N ARG A 355 -3.56 9.39 -32.48
CA ARG A 355 -2.75 10.06 -33.51
C ARG A 355 -2.90 11.58 -33.49
N ASP A 356 -3.89 12.09 -32.76
CA ASP A 356 -4.14 13.51 -32.59
C ASP A 356 -3.97 13.93 -31.12
N ASP A 357 -3.19 14.98 -31.01
CA ASP A 357 -2.74 15.76 -29.89
C ASP A 357 -3.80 16.56 -29.13
N GLN A 358 -5.07 16.17 -29.22
CA GLN A 358 -6.17 16.97 -28.72
C GLN A 358 -7.40 16.11 -28.39
N ARG A 359 -7.63 15.82 -27.09
CA ARG A 359 -8.92 16.00 -26.40
C ARG A 359 -8.91 15.45 -24.97
N LEU A 360 -9.86 15.99 -24.20
CA LEU A 360 -10.16 15.75 -22.79
C LEU A 360 -10.08 14.26 -22.43
N LEU A 361 -9.01 13.88 -21.74
CA LEU A 361 -8.97 12.63 -20.98
C LEU A 361 -10.20 12.57 -20.06
N PRO A 362 -10.91 11.43 -19.97
CA PRO A 362 -11.97 11.26 -18.99
C PRO A 362 -11.47 11.61 -17.58
N ASP A 363 -12.29 12.29 -16.78
CA ASP A 363 -11.97 12.61 -15.38
C ASP A 363 -11.89 11.28 -14.59
N PHE A 364 -10.68 10.76 -14.42
CA PHE A 364 -10.40 9.45 -13.86
C PHE A 364 -10.48 9.49 -12.32
N ASP A 365 -11.70 9.52 -11.78
CA ASP A 365 -11.96 9.38 -10.33
C ASP A 365 -11.66 7.94 -9.79
N VAL A 366 -11.20 7.03 -10.67
CA VAL A 366 -10.83 5.63 -10.39
C VAL A 366 -9.66 5.48 -9.41
N TRP A 367 -8.85 6.54 -9.25
CA TRP A 367 -7.70 6.60 -8.36
C TRP A 367 -8.00 7.13 -6.97
N ARG A 368 -9.28 7.26 -6.56
CA ARG A 368 -9.67 7.57 -5.17
C ARG A 368 -10.07 6.35 -4.32
N PRO A 369 -9.28 5.26 -4.21
CA PRO A 369 -9.47 4.36 -3.08
C PRO A 369 -9.15 5.12 -1.79
N ARG A 370 -10.00 4.99 -0.77
CA ARG A 370 -9.66 5.52 0.54
C ARG A 370 -8.57 4.61 1.08
N VAL A 371 -7.42 5.17 1.42
CA VAL A 371 -6.26 4.44 1.98
C VAL A 371 -6.65 3.51 3.14
N ARG A 372 -7.71 3.85 3.89
CA ARG A 372 -8.30 3.03 4.96
C ARG A 372 -8.86 1.67 4.50
N ASP A 373 -9.24 1.54 3.23
CA ASP A 373 -9.75 0.29 2.65
C ASP A 373 -8.61 -0.71 2.40
N PHE A 374 -7.35 -0.24 2.30
CA PHE A 374 -6.17 -1.09 2.07
C PHE A 374 -5.52 -1.65 3.34
N ILE A 375 -5.69 -0.96 4.47
CA ILE A 375 -5.07 -1.33 5.75
C ILE A 375 -6.19 -1.55 6.77
N ASP A 376 -6.61 -2.81 6.92
CA ASP A 376 -7.43 -3.19 8.06
C ASP A 376 -6.54 -3.21 9.31
N ASN A 377 -6.59 -2.13 10.09
CA ASN A 377 -5.87 -2.02 11.36
C ASN A 377 -6.21 -3.18 12.32
N SER A 378 -7.36 -3.83 12.20
CA SER A 378 -7.76 -4.95 13.07
C SER A 378 -6.82 -6.17 12.96
N LEU A 379 -6.21 -6.38 11.78
CA LEU A 379 -5.27 -7.47 11.53
C LEU A 379 -3.96 -7.36 12.30
N LEU A 380 -3.55 -6.13 12.61
CA LEU A 380 -2.30 -5.81 13.27
C LEU A 380 -2.52 -5.31 14.72
N MET A 381 -3.70 -4.78 15.01
CA MET A 381 -4.13 -4.26 16.31
C MET A 381 -5.07 -5.18 17.07
N SER A 382 -5.09 -6.50 16.79
CA SER A 382 -5.78 -7.42 17.70
C SER A 382 -5.13 -7.27 19.08
N ASN A 383 -5.82 -6.55 19.96
CA ASN A 383 -5.42 -6.33 21.33
C ASN A 383 -5.07 -7.70 21.89
N VAL A 384 -3.86 -7.84 22.41
CA VAL A 384 -3.47 -9.03 23.16
C VAL A 384 -4.52 -9.19 24.23
N ASP A 385 -5.33 -10.24 24.15
CA ASP A 385 -6.25 -10.58 25.22
C ASP A 385 -5.37 -10.92 26.43
N PRO A 386 -5.39 -10.11 27.52
CA PRO A 386 -4.55 -10.32 28.69
C PRO A 386 -4.72 -11.72 29.30
N GLU A 387 -5.86 -12.37 29.03
CA GLU A 387 -6.19 -13.69 29.55
C GLU A 387 -5.59 -14.84 28.74
N THR A 388 -5.04 -14.62 27.54
CA THR A 388 -4.69 -15.73 26.61
C THR A 388 -3.20 -15.97 26.42
N GLY A 389 -2.33 -15.21 27.08
CA GLY A 389 -0.92 -15.57 27.23
C GLY A 389 0.05 -15.02 26.18
N GLY A 390 -0.26 -13.89 25.53
CA GLY A 390 0.83 -13.04 25.06
C GLY A 390 1.65 -12.60 26.27
N GLN A 391 2.95 -12.87 26.27
CA GLN A 391 3.82 -12.40 27.35
C GLN A 391 3.96 -10.87 27.18
N ASP A 392 3.21 -10.15 27.98
CA ASP A 392 3.40 -8.71 28.13
C ASP A 392 4.46 -8.50 29.19
N LEU A 393 5.54 -7.84 28.80
CA LEU A 393 6.63 -7.46 29.70
C LEU A 393 6.54 -5.98 30.00
N LEU A 394 6.89 -5.61 31.24
CA LEU A 394 7.12 -4.25 31.65
C LEU A 394 8.60 -4.07 31.94
N VAL A 395 9.22 -3.09 31.29
CA VAL A 395 10.58 -2.63 31.59
C VAL A 395 10.47 -1.28 32.29
N GLU A 396 10.89 -1.21 33.55
CA GLU A 396 10.80 0.02 34.34
C GLU A 396 12.14 0.39 34.98
N PRO A 397 12.46 1.69 35.10
CA PRO A 397 13.62 2.14 35.86
C PRO A 397 13.47 1.78 37.33
N LEU A 398 14.56 1.34 37.96
CA LEU A 398 14.66 1.03 39.38
C LEU A 398 15.99 1.58 39.89
N GLU A 399 15.99 2.55 40.82
CA GLU A 399 17.18 3.22 41.41
C GLU A 399 18.57 2.63 41.01
N GLY A 400 19.17 3.18 39.95
CA GLY A 400 20.49 2.75 39.43
C GLY A 400 20.49 1.54 38.48
N ALA A 401 19.33 1.03 38.11
CA ALA A 401 19.10 -0.16 37.29
C ALA A 401 17.76 -0.09 36.52
N PHE A 402 17.46 -1.16 35.80
CA PHE A 402 16.21 -1.40 35.08
C PHE A 402 15.77 -2.82 35.37
N GLN A 403 14.48 -3.02 35.61
CA GLN A 403 13.93 -4.35 35.82
C GLN A 403 12.93 -4.71 34.74
N VAL A 404 12.93 -5.98 34.34
CA VAL A 404 11.93 -6.56 33.44
C VAL A 404 11.04 -7.45 34.27
N ARG A 405 9.72 -7.24 34.20
CA ARG A 405 8.73 -8.07 34.89
C ARG A 405 7.59 -8.45 33.95
N LYS A 406 6.92 -9.56 34.24
CA LYS A 406 5.65 -9.89 33.56
C LYS A 406 4.60 -8.85 33.95
N ALA A 407 3.98 -8.21 32.97
CA ALA A 407 3.05 -7.09 33.19
C ALA A 407 1.82 -7.51 34.01
N VAL A 408 1.35 -8.75 33.83
CA VAL A 408 0.16 -9.28 34.51
C VAL A 408 0.47 -9.74 35.93
N THR A 409 1.51 -10.56 36.12
CA THR A 409 1.80 -11.18 37.42
C THR A 409 2.69 -10.32 38.32
N GLY A 410 3.38 -9.32 37.75
CA GLY A 410 4.40 -8.53 38.45
C GLY A 410 5.70 -9.30 38.74
N GLU A 411 5.81 -10.56 38.31
CA GLU A 411 6.99 -11.39 38.50
C GLU A 411 8.21 -10.78 37.81
N VAL A 412 9.25 -10.49 38.59
CA VAL A 412 10.53 -9.98 38.08
C VAL A 412 11.28 -11.10 37.36
N ILE A 413 11.56 -10.89 36.08
CA ILE A 413 12.29 -11.83 35.23
C ILE A 413 13.80 -11.60 35.40
N LEU A 414 14.24 -10.33 35.32
CA LEU A 414 15.65 -9.94 35.40
C LEU A 414 15.83 -8.47 35.79
N LYS A 415 17.04 -8.12 36.20
CA LYS A 415 17.48 -6.75 36.51
C LYS A 415 18.82 -6.48 35.84
N GLU A 416 18.95 -5.32 35.19
CA GLU A 416 20.16 -4.90 34.49
C GLU A 416 20.53 -3.47 34.86
N SER A 417 21.81 -3.14 34.84
CA SER A 417 22.27 -1.75 34.99
C SER A 417 22.05 -0.91 33.74
N SER A 418 21.91 -1.54 32.57
CA SER A 418 21.73 -0.88 31.27
C SER A 418 20.29 -1.07 30.75
N PRO A 419 19.59 -0.01 30.32
CA PRO A 419 18.21 -0.11 29.83
C PRO A 419 18.15 -0.88 28.51
N VAL A 420 19.09 -0.67 27.59
CA VAL A 420 19.11 -1.42 26.32
C VAL A 420 19.38 -2.90 26.56
N THR A 421 20.21 -3.26 27.55
CA THR A 421 20.41 -4.67 27.91
C THR A 421 19.14 -5.28 28.51
N ALA A 422 18.40 -4.54 29.34
CA ALA A 422 17.10 -4.99 29.85
C ALA A 422 16.07 -5.19 28.73
N ILE A 423 15.99 -4.25 27.78
CA ILE A 423 15.10 -4.32 26.62
C ILE A 423 15.48 -5.48 25.71
N ASP A 424 16.76 -5.63 25.37
CA ASP A 424 17.24 -6.73 24.52
C ASP A 424 16.94 -8.10 25.15
N LYS A 425 17.19 -8.25 26.46
CA LYS A 425 16.85 -9.49 27.17
C LYS A 425 15.34 -9.72 27.24
N ALA A 426 14.53 -8.66 27.32
CA ALA A 426 13.07 -8.77 27.23
C ALA A 426 12.63 -9.22 25.82
N ILE A 427 13.24 -8.69 24.76
CA ILE A 427 13.03 -9.12 23.37
C ILE A 427 13.42 -10.59 23.20
N ASP A 428 14.58 -10.99 23.72
CA ASP A 428 15.07 -12.37 23.67
C ASP A 428 14.20 -13.33 24.48
N TYR A 429 13.66 -12.88 25.61
CA TYR A 429 12.73 -13.65 26.44
C TYR A 429 11.43 -13.96 25.68
N LEU A 430 10.86 -12.96 24.99
CA LEU A 430 9.72 -13.16 24.09
C LEU A 430 10.08 -14.04 22.89
N GLY A 431 11.34 -13.97 22.45
CA GLY A 431 11.91 -14.79 21.39
C GLY A 431 11.11 -14.66 20.09
N ARG A 432 10.91 -15.78 19.40
CA ARG A 432 10.14 -15.81 18.15
C ARG A 432 8.62 -15.76 18.36
N LEU A 433 8.14 -15.96 19.58
CA LEU A 433 6.71 -15.98 19.88
C LEU A 433 6.09 -14.58 19.81
N GLY A 434 6.92 -13.54 19.92
CA GLY A 434 6.46 -12.16 19.98
C GLY A 434 5.82 -11.82 21.33
N GLY A 435 5.13 -10.70 21.38
CA GLY A 435 4.52 -10.18 22.60
C GLY A 435 4.61 -8.67 22.64
N SER A 436 4.30 -8.07 23.80
CA SER A 436 4.52 -6.65 24.00
C SER A 436 5.57 -6.39 25.07
N ILE A 437 6.39 -5.38 24.83
CA ILE A 437 7.33 -4.84 25.80
C ILE A 437 6.88 -3.41 26.04
N THR A 438 6.34 -3.17 27.23
CA THR A 438 5.95 -1.86 27.69
C THR A 438 7.10 -1.24 28.46
N LEU A 439 7.63 -0.14 27.97
CA LEU A 439 8.52 0.72 28.73
C LEU A 439 7.64 1.60 29.64
N ALA A 440 7.92 1.59 30.93
CA ALA A 440 7.30 2.51 31.87
C ALA A 440 7.67 3.98 31.53
N GLU A 441 7.07 4.92 32.26
CA GLU A 441 7.50 6.31 32.19
C GLU A 441 8.93 6.45 32.71
N GLY A 442 9.73 7.30 32.07
CA GLY A 442 11.12 7.50 32.44
C GLY A 442 12.03 7.72 31.24
N SER A 443 13.32 7.91 31.53
CA SER A 443 14.36 8.03 30.52
C SER A 443 15.18 6.74 30.41
N TYR A 444 15.45 6.32 29.18
CA TYR A 444 16.15 5.11 28.80
C TYR A 444 17.36 5.50 27.93
N PRO A 445 18.50 5.88 28.55
CA PRO A 445 19.73 6.16 27.82
C PRO A 445 20.34 4.87 27.27
N ILE A 446 20.41 4.72 25.95
CA ILE A 446 20.92 3.52 25.28
C ILE A 446 22.28 3.80 24.65
N ASP A 447 23.20 2.84 24.73
CA ASP A 447 24.56 2.91 24.17
C ASP A 447 24.71 2.09 22.87
N ARG A 448 23.64 1.42 22.44
CA ARG A 448 23.53 0.69 21.17
C ARG A 448 22.08 0.64 20.69
N THR A 449 21.89 0.32 19.41
CA THR A 449 20.58 0.26 18.76
C THR A 449 19.71 -0.84 19.37
N ILE A 450 18.45 -0.51 19.70
CA ILE A 450 17.44 -1.51 20.06
C ILE A 450 16.97 -2.21 18.77
N VAL A 451 17.14 -3.52 18.68
CA VAL A 451 16.70 -4.31 17.52
C VAL A 451 15.37 -4.99 17.80
N VAL A 452 14.28 -4.42 17.28
CA VAL A 452 12.94 -4.99 17.39
C VAL A 452 12.81 -6.16 16.41
N LYS A 453 12.42 -7.33 16.94
CA LYS A 453 12.27 -8.58 16.19
C LYS A 453 10.82 -8.78 15.71
N ALA A 454 10.62 -9.81 14.88
CA ALA A 454 9.30 -10.17 14.36
C ALA A 454 8.27 -10.36 15.49
N ASN A 455 7.03 -9.93 15.26
CA ASN A 455 5.91 -10.07 16.19
C ASN A 455 6.08 -9.35 17.55
N ILE A 456 7.09 -8.49 17.71
CA ILE A 456 7.32 -7.71 18.94
C ILE A 456 6.64 -6.34 18.83
N TRP A 457 5.86 -6.00 19.84
CA TRP A 457 5.35 -4.65 20.06
C TRP A 457 6.16 -3.95 21.15
N LEU A 458 7.07 -3.06 20.75
CA LEU A 458 7.78 -2.18 21.67
C LEU A 458 6.95 -0.90 21.88
N ARG A 459 6.45 -0.67 23.09
CA ARG A 459 5.61 0.51 23.40
C ARG A 459 6.03 1.24 24.65
N GLY A 460 5.77 2.54 24.70
CA GLY A 460 5.88 3.33 25.93
C GLY A 460 4.53 3.72 26.52
N LYS A 461 4.53 4.84 27.24
CA LYS A 461 3.35 5.51 27.82
C LYS A 461 3.12 6.92 27.24
N GLY A 462 3.64 7.17 26.05
CA GLY A 462 3.59 8.44 25.32
C GLY A 462 4.89 9.23 25.46
N GLU A 463 4.77 10.56 25.51
CA GLU A 463 5.90 11.50 25.62
C GLU A 463 6.71 11.36 26.92
N SER A 464 6.14 10.71 27.95
CA SER A 464 6.79 10.46 29.24
C SER A 464 7.75 9.27 29.23
N THR A 465 7.73 8.43 28.19
CA THR A 465 8.70 7.35 27.96
C THR A 465 9.72 7.82 26.93
N ILE A 466 10.95 8.10 27.35
CA ILE A 466 11.98 8.71 26.49
C ILE A 466 13.12 7.72 26.27
N VAL A 467 13.37 7.33 25.02
CA VAL A 467 14.54 6.57 24.60
C VAL A 467 15.58 7.55 24.05
N GLN A 468 16.77 7.56 24.66
CA GLN A 468 17.84 8.52 24.35
C GLN A 468 19.07 7.78 23.81
N PRO A 469 19.35 7.84 22.50
CA PRO A 469 20.53 7.18 21.95
C PRO A 469 21.82 7.89 22.35
N ALA A 470 22.90 7.12 22.44
CA ALA A 470 24.25 7.63 22.49
C ALA A 470 24.66 8.26 21.16
N ALA A 471 25.78 8.98 21.22
CA ALA A 471 26.48 9.56 20.10
C ALA A 471 26.79 8.55 18.99
N ASP A 472 26.77 9.02 17.74
CA ASP A 472 27.26 8.31 16.55
C ASP A 472 26.60 6.95 16.26
N MET A 473 25.48 6.65 16.91
CA MET A 473 24.67 5.48 16.57
C MET A 473 24.04 5.66 15.19
N ASP A 474 23.94 4.56 14.43
CA ASP A 474 23.24 4.56 13.14
C ASP A 474 21.74 4.81 13.33
N ALA A 475 21.08 4.02 14.18
CA ALA A 475 19.67 4.19 14.52
C ALA A 475 19.43 4.02 16.03
N CYS A 476 18.48 4.76 16.60
CA CYS A 476 18.04 4.54 17.98
C CYS A 476 17.28 3.22 18.10
N ILE A 477 16.28 3.01 17.25
CA ILE A 477 15.51 1.77 17.15
C ILE A 477 15.62 1.26 15.71
N ARG A 478 15.90 -0.05 15.55
CA ARG A 478 15.90 -0.71 14.25
C ARG A 478 14.89 -1.86 14.23
N VAL A 479 14.00 -1.83 13.26
CA VAL A 479 13.12 -2.94 12.90
C VAL A 479 13.79 -3.72 11.77
N TYR A 480 14.36 -4.88 12.09
CA TYR A 480 15.22 -5.64 11.16
C TYR A 480 14.75 -7.07 10.99
N LYS A 481 14.43 -7.48 9.75
CA LYS A 481 13.86 -8.81 9.44
C LYS A 481 12.72 -9.16 10.40
N ALA A 482 11.89 -8.16 10.67
CA ALA A 482 10.98 -8.15 11.78
C ALA A 482 9.55 -7.89 11.29
N PRO A 483 9.00 -8.80 10.45
CA PRO A 483 7.62 -8.67 10.01
C PRO A 483 6.71 -8.52 11.23
N GLN A 484 5.74 -7.62 11.10
CA GLN A 484 4.74 -7.30 12.11
C GLN A 484 5.27 -6.65 13.38
N ALA A 485 6.51 -6.15 13.37
CA ALA A 485 6.98 -5.31 14.46
C ALA A 485 6.15 -4.03 14.56
N LEU A 486 5.88 -3.61 15.79
CA LEU A 486 5.20 -2.36 16.09
C LEU A 486 6.02 -1.57 17.10
N VAL A 487 6.28 -0.30 16.79
CA VAL A 487 6.83 0.67 17.72
C VAL A 487 5.77 1.73 17.98
N SER A 488 5.38 1.94 19.25
CA SER A 488 4.34 2.94 19.54
C SER A 488 4.49 3.67 20.86
N ASP A 489 3.76 4.79 20.97
CA ASP A 489 3.50 5.48 22.24
C ASP A 489 4.78 5.77 23.04
N LEU A 490 5.84 6.24 22.39
CA LEU A 490 7.10 6.58 23.05
C LEU A 490 7.75 7.78 22.37
N LYS A 491 8.74 8.34 23.04
CA LYS A 491 9.58 9.42 22.52
C LYS A 491 10.99 8.92 22.24
N VAL A 492 11.50 9.19 21.05
CA VAL A 492 12.87 8.95 20.62
C VAL A 492 13.52 10.32 20.43
N MET A 493 14.48 10.69 21.28
CA MET A 493 15.00 12.06 21.31
C MET A 493 16.51 12.08 21.51
N GLN A 494 17.19 12.88 20.69
CA GLN A 494 18.62 13.18 20.88
C GLN A 494 18.87 14.00 22.16
N PRO A 495 19.98 13.77 22.87
CA PRO A 495 20.45 14.70 23.90
C PRO A 495 20.73 16.09 23.30
N SER A 496 20.44 17.16 24.07
CA SER A 496 20.66 18.55 23.64
C SER A 496 22.13 18.88 23.40
N ASP A 497 23.02 18.27 24.19
CA ASP A 497 24.44 18.60 24.26
C ASP A 497 25.28 17.34 24.02
N GLY A 498 25.48 16.97 22.74
CA GLY A 498 26.29 15.81 22.38
C GLY A 498 26.36 15.53 20.88
N PRO A 499 27.27 14.63 20.45
CA PRO A 499 27.22 14.04 19.12
C PRO A 499 25.92 13.27 18.95
N LYS A 500 25.39 13.24 17.73
CA LYS A 500 24.01 12.87 17.44
C LYS A 500 23.95 11.59 16.63
N ALA A 501 23.07 10.67 17.02
CA ALA A 501 22.76 9.51 16.19
C ALA A 501 22.13 9.95 14.84
N GLN A 502 22.35 9.13 13.81
CA GLN A 502 21.93 9.43 12.44
C GLN A 502 20.42 9.33 12.28
N THR A 503 19.82 8.27 12.79
CA THR A 503 18.40 7.95 12.57
C THR A 503 17.62 7.70 13.86
N GLY A 504 16.38 8.20 13.92
CA GLY A 504 15.44 7.87 15.00
C GLY A 504 15.01 6.41 14.92
N ILE A 505 14.19 6.07 13.93
CA ILE A 505 13.74 4.70 13.70
C ILE A 505 14.07 4.26 12.28
N ALA A 506 14.81 3.16 12.14
CA ALA A 506 15.13 2.54 10.86
C ALA A 506 14.32 1.24 10.67
N ILE A 507 13.78 1.02 9.47
CA ILE A 507 13.11 -0.22 9.06
C ILE A 507 13.91 -0.81 7.90
N ARG A 508 14.38 -2.05 8.06
CA ARG A 508 15.26 -2.72 7.10
C ARG A 508 14.89 -4.20 6.91
N HIS A 509 14.89 -4.67 5.66
CA HIS A 509 14.47 -6.02 5.25
C HIS A 509 13.18 -6.50 5.95
N THR A 510 12.23 -5.59 6.13
CA THR A 510 11.01 -5.87 6.87
C THR A 510 9.84 -5.45 6.01
N VAL A 511 9.10 -6.42 5.50
CA VAL A 511 7.91 -6.17 4.67
C VAL A 511 6.89 -5.38 5.50
N THR A 512 6.35 -5.99 6.56
CA THR A 512 5.29 -5.35 7.38
C THR A 512 5.87 -4.78 8.68
N ALA A 513 5.63 -3.51 8.98
CA ALA A 513 5.89 -2.92 10.29
C ALA A 513 5.11 -1.63 10.48
N GLN A 514 5.01 -1.18 11.72
CA GLN A 514 4.27 0.02 12.08
C GLN A 514 5.04 0.90 13.07
N ILE A 515 4.94 2.20 12.85
CA ILE A 515 5.39 3.24 13.77
C ILE A 515 4.19 4.12 14.07
N ILE A 516 3.67 4.08 15.31
CA ILE A 516 2.39 4.71 15.65
C ILE A 516 2.52 5.60 16.87
N ARG A 517 2.09 6.87 16.76
CA ARG A 517 2.10 7.82 17.89
C ARG A 517 3.46 7.90 18.58
N VAL A 518 4.52 7.87 17.78
CA VAL A 518 5.90 8.04 18.26
C VAL A 518 6.32 9.49 18.04
N SER A 519 7.01 10.05 19.02
CA SER A 519 7.63 11.38 18.90
C SER A 519 9.12 11.24 18.65
N ILE A 520 9.62 11.78 17.55
CA ILE A 520 11.02 11.61 17.10
C ILE A 520 11.64 12.99 16.91
N ASP A 521 12.74 13.30 17.61
CA ASP A 521 13.31 14.65 17.61
C ASP A 521 14.85 14.69 17.54
N GLY A 522 15.35 15.48 16.59
CA GLY A 522 16.70 16.07 16.63
C GLY A 522 17.85 15.27 15.99
N PHE A 523 17.57 14.26 15.17
CA PHE A 523 18.58 13.37 14.55
C PHE A 523 19.38 14.04 13.42
N THR A 524 20.60 13.57 13.15
CA THR A 524 21.49 14.18 12.12
C THR A 524 21.16 13.81 10.69
N GLN A 525 20.38 12.75 10.46
CA GLN A 525 19.89 12.42 9.13
C GLN A 525 18.37 12.33 9.18
N TYR A 526 17.83 11.23 9.71
CA TYR A 526 16.45 10.84 9.51
C TYR A 526 15.65 10.73 10.82
N GLY A 527 14.40 11.17 10.81
CA GLY A 527 13.46 10.81 11.87
C GLY A 527 13.06 9.34 11.74
N VAL A 528 12.42 9.01 10.61
CA VAL A 528 12.10 7.66 10.19
C VAL A 528 12.81 7.36 8.87
N TYR A 529 13.47 6.21 8.78
CA TYR A 529 14.16 5.75 7.58
C TYR A 529 13.69 4.36 7.19
N LEU A 530 13.14 4.23 5.98
CA LEU A 530 12.83 2.94 5.38
C LEU A 530 13.96 2.64 4.42
N GLU A 531 14.89 1.82 4.89
CA GLU A 531 16.16 1.54 4.22
C GLU A 531 15.94 0.48 3.14
N GLY A 532 16.41 0.79 1.94
CA GLY A 532 16.53 -0.17 0.86
C GLY A 532 17.69 -1.13 1.10
N ASP A 533 17.58 -2.37 0.63
CA ASP A 533 18.70 -3.33 0.49
C ASP A 533 19.73 -2.88 -0.57
N PRO A 534 20.89 -2.30 -0.22
CA PRO A 534 21.73 -1.60 -1.19
C PRO A 534 22.62 -2.54 -2.05
N GLU A 535 22.80 -3.83 -1.69
CA GLU A 535 23.96 -4.58 -2.21
C GLU A 535 23.74 -6.00 -2.77
N ASP A 536 22.58 -6.68 -2.58
CA ASP A 536 22.53 -8.14 -2.81
C ASP A 536 21.48 -8.70 -3.79
N VAL A 537 20.77 -7.86 -4.57
CA VAL A 537 19.85 -8.37 -5.61
C VAL A 537 20.51 -8.23 -6.98
N PRO A 538 20.95 -9.33 -7.62
CA PRO A 538 21.45 -9.27 -8.99
C PRO A 538 20.37 -8.64 -9.86
N GLN A 539 20.72 -7.60 -10.64
CA GLN A 539 19.82 -6.99 -11.61
C GLN A 539 19.19 -8.10 -12.48
N GLY A 540 17.90 -8.35 -12.32
CA GLY A 540 17.14 -9.38 -13.07
C GLY A 540 16.85 -10.70 -12.33
N ASN A 541 17.38 -10.94 -11.12
CA ASN A 541 16.97 -12.08 -10.28
C ASN A 541 16.23 -11.58 -9.04
N TRP A 542 14.91 -11.75 -9.07
CA TRP A 542 13.89 -11.38 -8.07
C TRP A 542 14.06 -12.16 -6.75
N GLY A 543 15.17 -11.93 -6.05
CA GLY A 543 15.57 -12.69 -4.88
C GLY A 543 14.64 -12.53 -3.66
N PRO A 544 14.72 -13.45 -2.69
CA PRO A 544 13.85 -13.51 -1.50
C PRO A 544 14.12 -12.41 -0.44
N THR A 545 15.02 -11.46 -0.68
CA THR A 545 15.32 -10.34 0.24
C THR A 545 14.32 -9.21 0.03
N ALA A 546 13.12 -9.39 0.59
CA ALA A 546 12.07 -8.40 0.50
C ALA A 546 12.43 -7.08 1.20
N GLY A 547 12.44 -5.99 0.44
CA GLY A 547 12.52 -4.63 0.97
C GLY A 547 11.26 -4.22 1.77
N PRO A 548 11.24 -3.03 2.37
CA PRO A 548 10.09 -2.53 3.10
C PRO A 548 8.83 -2.45 2.23
N GLY A 549 7.67 -2.96 2.71
CA GLY A 549 6.40 -2.91 1.95
C GLY A 549 5.18 -3.33 2.77
N LEU A 550 4.14 -2.49 2.86
CA LEU A 550 3.10 -2.50 3.92
C LEU A 550 3.63 -1.92 5.24
N ILE A 551 4.35 -0.80 5.13
CA ILE A 551 4.79 -0.01 6.29
C ILE A 551 3.78 1.09 6.57
N LEU A 552 3.40 1.27 7.83
CA LEU A 552 2.57 2.39 8.27
C LEU A 552 3.35 3.27 9.25
N VAL A 553 3.48 4.55 8.92
CA VAL A 553 3.91 5.60 9.84
C VAL A 553 2.72 6.50 10.10
N ASN A 554 2.11 6.37 11.29
CA ASN A 554 0.82 6.99 11.58
C ASN A 554 0.78 7.76 12.90
N GLY A 555 0.24 8.99 12.86
CA GLY A 555 -0.01 9.80 14.05
C GLY A 555 1.26 10.17 14.82
N CYS A 556 2.43 10.14 14.18
CA CYS A 556 3.71 10.46 14.78
C CYS A 556 3.95 11.98 14.83
N ARG A 557 4.80 12.40 15.76
CA ARG A 557 5.35 13.77 15.81
C ARG A 557 6.83 13.71 15.45
N ILE A 558 7.22 14.18 14.28
CA ILE A 558 8.58 14.03 13.77
C ILE A 558 9.19 15.42 13.58
N THR A 559 10.23 15.76 14.35
CA THR A 559 10.73 17.13 14.44
C THR A 559 12.24 17.27 14.33
N ASN A 560 12.67 18.37 13.72
CA ASN A 560 14.05 18.86 13.73
C ASN A 560 15.14 17.87 13.27
N ASN A 561 14.80 16.90 12.42
CA ASN A 561 15.79 15.96 11.85
C ASN A 561 16.53 16.64 10.69
N GLN A 562 17.86 16.57 10.69
CA GLN A 562 18.64 17.50 9.88
C GLN A 562 18.48 17.31 8.37
N SER A 563 18.46 16.07 7.88
CA SER A 563 18.26 15.77 6.45
C SER A 563 16.79 15.65 6.12
N ASP A 564 16.11 14.63 6.63
CA ASP A 564 14.72 14.34 6.27
C ASP A 564 13.96 13.86 7.50
N ASN A 565 12.70 14.24 7.66
CA ASN A 565 11.91 13.74 8.78
C ASN A 565 11.44 12.32 8.52
N VAL A 566 10.96 12.03 7.31
CA VAL A 566 10.70 10.67 6.82
C VAL A 566 11.45 10.49 5.52
N PHE A 567 12.34 9.50 5.45
CA PHE A 567 13.00 9.09 4.21
C PHE A 567 12.59 7.67 3.85
N ILE A 568 12.04 7.52 2.65
CA ILE A 568 11.66 6.24 2.08
C ILE A 568 12.62 5.98 0.93
N GLU A 569 13.64 5.17 1.18
CA GLU A 569 14.63 4.84 0.16
C GLU A 569 14.18 3.61 -0.62
N THR A 570 14.34 3.66 -1.95
CA THR A 570 14.35 2.45 -2.76
C THR A 570 15.73 1.89 -2.86
N SER A 571 15.91 0.67 -2.38
CA SER A 571 16.80 -0.23 -3.08
C SER A 571 16.09 -0.80 -4.28
N GLY A 572 16.86 -1.30 -5.26
CA GLY A 572 16.34 -2.05 -6.42
C GLY A 572 15.52 -3.31 -6.11
N SER A 573 15.01 -3.52 -4.89
CA SER A 573 13.97 -4.51 -4.61
C SER A 573 12.61 -3.97 -5.03
N TYR A 574 12.06 -4.47 -6.13
CA TYR A 574 10.73 -4.14 -6.66
C TYR A 574 9.56 -4.33 -5.65
N ILE A 575 9.81 -4.98 -4.51
CA ILE A 575 8.82 -5.23 -3.46
C ILE A 575 8.34 -3.92 -2.80
N GLY A 576 9.27 -3.02 -2.45
CA GLY A 576 8.90 -1.68 -1.95
C GLY A 576 8.32 -0.77 -3.02
N ASN A 577 8.43 -1.17 -4.29
CA ASN A 577 7.88 -0.43 -5.41
C ASN A 577 6.42 -0.77 -5.69
N ALA A 578 5.92 -1.91 -5.24
CA ALA A 578 4.54 -2.31 -5.49
C ALA A 578 3.65 -2.15 -4.26
N ILE A 579 4.19 -2.37 -3.08
CA ILE A 579 3.37 -2.42 -1.89
C ILE A 579 3.37 -1.06 -1.17
N PRO A 580 2.19 -0.48 -0.88
CA PRO A 580 2.12 0.88 -0.37
C PRO A 580 2.83 1.02 0.96
N VAL A 581 3.80 1.94 1.02
CA VAL A 581 4.21 2.61 2.26
C VAL A 581 3.20 3.71 2.55
N VAL A 582 2.61 3.72 3.73
CA VAL A 582 1.62 4.73 4.12
C VAL A 582 2.18 5.63 5.20
N ILE A 583 2.34 6.91 4.86
CA ILE A 583 2.72 7.97 5.79
C ILE A 583 1.47 8.82 6.02
N SER A 584 0.81 8.63 7.16
CA SER A 584 -0.49 9.27 7.39
C SER A 584 -0.66 9.91 8.76
N ASP A 585 -1.50 10.94 8.82
CA ASP A 585 -1.88 11.61 10.05
C ASP A 585 -0.73 12.19 10.90
N ASN A 586 0.46 12.36 10.34
CA ASN A 586 1.63 12.80 11.11
C ASN A 586 1.68 14.33 11.27
N LEU A 587 2.37 14.78 12.33
CA LEU A 587 2.80 16.16 12.49
C LEU A 587 4.32 16.23 12.30
N ILE A 588 4.75 16.85 11.21
CA ILE A 588 6.15 16.99 10.85
C ILE A 588 6.54 18.46 10.98
N VAL A 589 7.53 18.79 11.81
CA VAL A 589 7.90 20.19 12.09
C VAL A 589 9.41 20.41 12.03
N GLY A 590 9.84 21.39 11.23
CA GLY A 590 11.26 21.71 11.10
C GLY A 590 12.04 20.67 10.28
N GLY A 591 13.35 20.61 10.50
CA GLY A 591 14.24 19.67 9.82
C GLY A 591 14.60 20.08 8.38
N GLY A 592 15.21 19.19 7.60
CA GLY A 592 15.50 19.43 6.18
C GLY A 592 14.25 19.28 5.33
N THR A 593 13.98 18.10 4.77
CA THR A 593 12.74 17.76 4.05
C THR A 593 11.68 17.19 5.00
N GLY A 594 10.40 17.44 4.74
CA GLY A 594 9.32 16.79 5.49
C GLY A 594 9.23 15.29 5.17
N VAL A 595 8.82 14.95 3.95
CA VAL A 595 8.81 13.57 3.46
C VAL A 595 9.63 13.49 2.18
N HIS A 596 10.65 12.65 2.17
CA HIS A 596 11.48 12.36 1.01
C HIS A 596 11.20 10.93 0.55
N ASN A 597 10.58 10.78 -0.61
CA ASN A 597 10.10 9.49 -1.10
C ASN A 597 10.78 9.06 -2.39
N TRP A 598 11.49 7.95 -2.34
CA TRP A 598 12.06 7.26 -3.49
C TRP A 598 11.30 5.99 -3.86
N ALA A 599 10.27 5.57 -3.10
CA ALA A 599 9.47 4.37 -3.39
C ALA A 599 8.31 4.60 -4.35
N ILE A 600 8.18 3.69 -5.32
CA ILE A 600 7.18 3.70 -6.41
C ILE A 600 5.74 3.50 -5.90
N CYS A 601 5.53 2.97 -4.70
CA CYS A 601 4.18 2.88 -4.15
C CYS A 601 4.18 3.46 -2.74
N SER A 602 3.91 4.77 -2.65
CA SER A 602 3.77 5.44 -1.37
C SER A 602 2.53 6.31 -1.33
N ASN A 603 1.79 6.24 -0.22
CA ASN A 603 0.66 7.10 0.04
C ASN A 603 1.01 8.04 1.19
N VAL A 604 1.01 9.34 0.91
CA VAL A 604 1.27 10.39 1.90
C VAL A 604 -0.03 11.16 2.10
N ALA A 605 -0.72 10.88 3.20
CA ALA A 605 -2.09 11.34 3.40
C ALA A 605 -2.32 12.05 4.74
N ASP A 606 -3.06 13.16 4.73
CA ASP A 606 -3.56 13.81 5.95
C ASP A 606 -2.45 14.25 6.94
N ASN A 607 -1.24 14.50 6.46
CA ASN A 607 -0.12 14.97 7.27
C ASN A 607 -0.15 16.50 7.43
N VAL A 608 0.47 17.01 8.50
CA VAL A 608 0.70 18.45 8.72
C VAL A 608 2.20 18.68 8.75
N ILE A 609 2.72 19.33 7.72
CA ILE A 609 4.15 19.52 7.46
C ILE A 609 4.46 21.02 7.55
N VAL A 610 5.29 21.40 8.52
CA VAL A 610 5.46 22.79 8.92
C VAL A 610 6.92 23.17 9.03
N GLN A 611 7.30 24.33 8.47
CA GLN A 611 8.60 24.97 8.69
C GLN A 611 9.83 24.10 8.35
N THR A 612 9.71 23.23 7.35
CA THR A 612 10.85 22.47 6.83
C THR A 612 11.88 23.43 6.20
N ARG A 613 13.18 23.14 6.31
CA ARG A 613 14.24 24.01 5.74
C ARG A 613 14.37 23.88 4.23
N SER A 614 13.97 22.74 3.68
CA SER A 614 13.96 22.42 2.26
C SER A 614 12.51 22.27 1.78
N PHE A 615 12.17 21.14 1.17
CA PHE A 615 10.84 20.85 0.65
C PHE A 615 9.89 20.41 1.78
N GLY A 616 8.58 20.60 1.56
CA GLY A 616 7.58 19.91 2.37
C GLY A 616 7.57 18.42 2.06
N MET A 617 7.49 18.11 0.76
CA MET A 617 7.59 16.77 0.21
C MET A 617 8.49 16.79 -1.03
N LEU A 618 9.44 15.86 -1.10
CA LEU A 618 10.27 15.59 -2.27
C LEU A 618 9.98 14.17 -2.75
N GLN A 619 9.54 14.04 -3.99
CA GLN A 619 9.19 12.76 -4.61
C GLN A 619 10.13 12.50 -5.77
N MET A 620 10.73 11.31 -5.79
CA MET A 620 11.69 10.89 -6.82
C MET A 620 11.28 9.59 -7.52
N ALA A 621 10.09 9.07 -7.19
CA ALA A 621 9.58 7.78 -7.66
C ALA A 621 8.17 7.86 -8.23
N ASN A 622 7.75 6.76 -8.88
CA ASN A 622 6.46 6.61 -9.54
C ASN A 622 5.32 6.40 -8.52
N SER A 623 4.07 6.43 -8.98
CA SER A 623 2.79 6.11 -8.30
C SER A 623 2.69 6.51 -6.82
N ILE A 624 2.52 7.81 -6.58
CA ILE A 624 2.31 8.38 -5.24
C ILE A 624 0.94 9.04 -5.17
N LEU A 625 0.12 8.65 -4.18
CA LEU A 625 -1.03 9.45 -3.76
C LEU A 625 -0.59 10.41 -2.66
N THR A 626 -0.54 11.70 -2.98
CA THR A 626 -0.30 12.79 -2.01
C THR A 626 -1.58 13.57 -1.82
N THR A 627 -2.30 13.28 -0.72
CA THR A 627 -3.64 13.83 -0.54
C THR A 627 -3.98 14.33 0.85
N GLY A 628 -4.78 15.39 0.94
CA GLY A 628 -5.28 15.91 2.22
C GLY A 628 -4.21 16.50 3.15
N ASN A 629 -2.97 16.67 2.68
CA ASN A 629 -1.88 17.18 3.51
C ASN A 629 -1.96 18.70 3.66
N VAL A 630 -1.44 19.21 4.77
CA VAL A 630 -1.28 20.63 5.05
C VAL A 630 0.20 20.98 5.09
N TYR A 631 0.64 21.87 4.21
CA TYR A 631 2.00 22.39 4.15
C TYR A 631 2.00 23.85 4.60
N TYR A 632 2.87 24.21 5.55
CA TYR A 632 2.97 25.57 6.05
C TYR A 632 4.43 26.04 6.15
N GLN A 633 4.78 27.12 5.46
CA GLN A 633 6.11 27.76 5.53
C GLN A 633 7.29 26.84 5.21
N THR A 634 7.22 26.09 4.10
CA THR A 634 8.34 25.28 3.63
C THR A 634 9.48 26.18 3.10
N GLY A 635 10.73 25.77 3.33
CA GLY A 635 11.92 26.55 2.96
C GLY A 635 12.20 26.60 1.45
N ARG A 636 11.63 25.66 0.70
CA ARG A 636 11.55 25.60 -0.77
C ARG A 636 10.10 25.32 -1.18
N SER A 637 9.89 24.59 -2.28
CA SER A 637 8.58 24.18 -2.76
C SER A 637 7.85 23.30 -1.75
N ALA A 638 6.52 23.42 -1.66
CA ALA A 638 5.77 22.61 -0.70
C ALA A 638 5.74 21.14 -1.12
N ILE A 639 5.47 20.89 -2.40
CA ILE A 639 5.58 19.57 -3.03
C ILE A 639 6.45 19.72 -4.27
N SER A 640 7.40 18.82 -4.39
CA SER A 640 8.37 18.77 -5.46
C SER A 640 8.47 17.33 -5.95
N ALA A 641 8.09 17.09 -7.21
CA ALA A 641 8.08 15.76 -7.80
C ALA A 641 8.97 15.73 -9.04
N TYR A 642 10.15 15.18 -8.88
CA TYR A 642 11.20 15.14 -9.90
C TYR A 642 11.51 13.70 -10.31
N ASP A 643 12.11 13.55 -11.47
CA ASP A 643 12.93 12.37 -11.72
C ASP A 643 14.32 12.59 -11.09
N GLY A 644 14.69 11.73 -10.14
CA GLY A 644 15.98 11.80 -9.45
C GLY A 644 17.22 11.59 -10.31
N ILE A 645 17.07 11.44 -11.62
CA ILE A 645 18.14 11.12 -12.56
C ILE A 645 19.05 12.33 -12.88
N GLU A 646 18.62 13.58 -12.63
CA GLU A 646 19.45 14.75 -13.00
C GLU A 646 20.79 14.88 -12.23
N GLN A 647 21.00 14.18 -11.11
CA GLN A 647 22.23 14.36 -10.30
C GLN A 647 23.16 13.16 -10.21
N ILE A 648 22.73 11.95 -10.60
CA ILE A 648 23.59 10.76 -10.55
C ILE A 648 23.98 10.41 -11.99
N MET A 649 25.10 10.99 -12.44
CA MET A 649 25.74 10.67 -13.71
C MET A 649 26.11 9.18 -13.78
N HIS A 650 25.17 8.32 -14.16
CA HIS A 650 25.47 6.96 -14.59
C HIS A 650 25.65 6.98 -16.12
N PRO A 651 26.89 6.85 -16.64
CA PRO A 651 27.21 7.12 -18.05
C PRO A 651 26.64 6.12 -19.07
N THR A 652 25.83 5.16 -18.62
CA THR A 652 25.15 4.15 -19.45
C THR A 652 23.63 4.19 -19.30
N TYR A 653 23.09 5.08 -18.47
CA TYR A 653 21.64 5.28 -18.36
C TYR A 653 21.24 6.26 -19.47
N ASP A 654 20.89 5.73 -20.65
CA ASP A 654 20.38 6.54 -21.75
C ASP A 654 19.04 7.15 -21.30
N ARG A 655 18.88 8.47 -21.45
CA ARG A 655 17.58 9.14 -21.26
C ARG A 655 16.46 8.50 -22.10
N ARG A 656 16.82 7.70 -23.12
CA ARG A 656 15.91 6.91 -23.96
C ARG A 656 15.44 5.58 -23.34
N ASP A 657 16.04 5.10 -22.25
CA ASP A 657 15.66 3.87 -21.54
C ASP A 657 14.86 4.16 -20.24
N ASN A 658 14.38 5.40 -20.05
CA ASN A 658 13.51 5.79 -18.92
C ASN A 658 12.10 5.18 -19.05
N ASN A 659 12.02 3.85 -18.96
CA ASN A 659 10.80 3.04 -18.89
C ASN A 659 10.08 3.14 -17.53
N ASN A 660 10.28 4.25 -16.81
CA ASN A 660 9.64 4.49 -15.53
C ASN A 660 8.56 5.55 -15.73
N ASN A 661 7.37 5.10 -16.16
CA ASN A 661 6.14 5.86 -16.11
C ASN A 661 5.87 6.36 -14.69
N LYS A 662 6.16 7.62 -14.43
CA LYS A 662 6.08 8.20 -13.09
C LYS A 662 4.73 8.89 -12.88
N GLU A 663 3.73 8.11 -12.52
CA GLU A 663 2.42 8.64 -12.13
C GLU A 663 2.52 9.40 -10.80
N CYS A 664 2.02 10.63 -10.73
CA CYS A 664 2.00 11.44 -9.52
C CYS A 664 0.63 12.10 -9.31
N ASN A 665 -0.06 11.69 -8.25
CA ASN A 665 -1.40 12.17 -7.91
C ASN A 665 -1.35 13.08 -6.67
N ILE A 666 -1.37 14.39 -6.89
CA ILE A 666 -1.30 15.43 -5.85
C ILE A 666 -2.67 16.09 -5.72
N THR A 667 -3.46 15.68 -4.72
CA THR A 667 -4.87 16.09 -4.63
C THR A 667 -5.30 16.64 -3.28
N ASN A 668 -6.21 17.61 -3.26
CA ASN A 668 -6.86 18.09 -2.03
C ASN A 668 -5.88 18.56 -0.93
N ASN A 669 -4.69 19.03 -1.28
CA ASN A 669 -3.71 19.54 -0.31
C ASN A 669 -3.96 21.02 -0.01
N VAL A 670 -3.56 21.46 1.18
CA VAL A 670 -3.56 22.87 1.61
C VAL A 670 -2.12 23.32 1.75
N ILE A 671 -1.68 24.24 0.91
CA ILE A 671 -0.31 24.76 0.85
C ILE A 671 -0.36 26.26 1.18
N LEU A 672 0.33 26.67 2.25
CA LEU A 672 0.33 28.05 2.71
C LEU A 672 1.75 28.56 2.98
N GLU A 673 2.06 29.71 2.40
CA GLU A 673 3.33 30.44 2.57
C GLU A 673 4.62 29.66 2.21
N PRO A 674 4.67 28.80 1.17
CA PRO A 674 5.95 28.21 0.77
C PRO A 674 6.92 29.31 0.30
N ARG A 675 8.21 29.17 0.59
CA ARG A 675 9.23 30.11 0.10
C ARG A 675 9.57 29.89 -1.37
N GLY A 676 9.43 28.66 -1.86
CA GLY A 676 9.56 28.25 -3.26
C GLY A 676 8.21 28.23 -3.98
N HIS A 677 8.01 27.24 -4.86
CA HIS A 677 6.73 27.00 -5.56
C HIS A 677 5.68 26.39 -4.62
N GLY A 678 4.40 26.45 -5.00
CA GLY A 678 3.39 25.65 -4.33
C GLY A 678 3.63 24.17 -4.62
N ILE A 679 3.42 23.80 -5.88
CA ILE A 679 3.68 22.47 -6.42
C ILE A 679 4.60 22.62 -7.63
N GLU A 680 5.64 21.82 -7.72
CA GLU A 680 6.46 21.68 -8.93
C GLU A 680 6.59 20.22 -9.32
N VAL A 681 6.48 19.93 -10.62
CA VAL A 681 6.58 18.58 -11.17
C VAL A 681 7.38 18.56 -12.48
N SER A 682 8.20 17.53 -12.67
CA SER A 682 9.07 17.31 -13.83
C SER A 682 9.14 15.82 -14.16
N GLU A 683 9.31 15.43 -15.44
CA GLU A 683 9.49 14.04 -15.92
C GLU A 683 8.43 13.04 -15.40
N GLN A 684 7.19 13.50 -15.23
CA GLN A 684 6.08 12.75 -14.62
C GLN A 684 4.76 13.00 -15.37
N TRP A 685 3.77 12.13 -15.15
CA TRP A 685 2.37 12.30 -15.54
C TRP A 685 1.47 12.10 -14.33
N GLY A 686 0.20 12.50 -14.40
CA GLY A 686 -0.75 12.27 -13.31
C GLY A 686 -1.74 13.42 -13.10
N THR A 687 -2.19 13.60 -11.86
CA THR A 687 -3.25 14.55 -11.54
C THR A 687 -2.81 15.52 -10.45
N ILE A 688 -2.97 16.82 -10.71
CA ILE A 688 -2.88 17.88 -9.70
C ILE A 688 -4.27 18.50 -9.56
N SER A 689 -5.04 18.10 -8.53
CA SER A 689 -6.42 18.57 -8.42
C SER A 689 -6.94 18.91 -7.02
N GLY A 690 -7.84 19.89 -6.95
CA GLY A 690 -8.49 20.27 -5.69
C GLY A 690 -7.54 20.88 -4.64
N ASN A 691 -6.32 21.27 -5.01
CA ASN A 691 -5.36 21.85 -4.08
C ASN A 691 -5.68 23.32 -3.80
N ARG A 692 -5.41 23.78 -2.58
CA ARG A 692 -5.47 25.19 -2.17
C ARG A 692 -4.07 25.71 -1.88
N ILE A 693 -3.57 26.61 -2.73
CA ILE A 693 -2.20 27.11 -2.71
C ILE A 693 -2.24 28.61 -2.45
N VAL A 694 -1.69 29.06 -1.32
CA VAL A 694 -1.84 30.44 -0.86
C VAL A 694 -0.49 31.06 -0.46
N ASN A 695 -0.25 32.29 -0.91
CA ASN A 695 0.91 33.13 -0.54
C ASN A 695 2.28 32.53 -0.89
N VAL A 696 2.43 32.05 -2.12
CA VAL A 696 3.67 31.45 -2.65
C VAL A 696 4.79 32.49 -2.82
N GLY A 697 6.05 32.06 -2.66
CA GLY A 697 7.21 32.93 -2.79
C GLY A 697 7.45 33.80 -1.55
N SER A 698 7.01 33.35 -0.37
CA SER A 698 7.13 34.15 0.84
C SER A 698 8.62 34.40 1.19
N GLY A 699 9.00 35.67 1.37
CA GLY A 699 10.36 36.06 1.76
C GLY A 699 11.44 35.93 0.68
N THR A 700 11.09 35.75 -0.59
CA THR A 700 12.02 35.69 -1.73
C THR A 700 11.64 36.69 -2.82
N VAL A 701 12.58 36.99 -3.73
CA VAL A 701 12.29 37.79 -4.95
C VAL A 701 11.35 37.01 -5.87
N ALA A 702 10.45 37.73 -6.55
CA ALA A 702 9.20 37.25 -7.15
C ALA A 702 9.30 36.28 -8.35
N SER A 703 9.99 35.15 -8.22
CA SER A 703 10.20 34.17 -9.31
C SER A 703 9.43 32.85 -9.15
N HIS A 704 8.46 32.79 -8.24
CA HIS A 704 7.78 31.53 -7.90
C HIS A 704 6.35 31.44 -8.45
N PHE A 705 5.91 30.20 -8.66
CA PHE A 705 4.63 29.84 -9.26
C PHE A 705 3.78 29.06 -8.27
N GLY A 706 2.46 29.24 -8.36
CA GLY A 706 1.53 28.37 -7.64
C GLY A 706 1.74 26.90 -7.98
N ILE A 707 1.62 26.59 -9.26
CA ILE A 707 1.93 25.28 -9.84
C ILE A 707 2.94 25.49 -10.97
N TRP A 708 4.01 24.71 -10.98
CA TRP A 708 4.98 24.66 -12.08
C TRP A 708 5.07 23.26 -12.67
N LEU A 709 4.66 23.14 -13.94
CA LEU A 709 4.91 21.98 -14.77
C LEU A 709 6.15 22.27 -15.62
N HIS A 710 7.25 21.56 -15.37
CA HIS A 710 8.53 21.75 -16.06
C HIS A 710 8.47 21.28 -17.53
N GLU A 711 9.52 21.56 -18.32
CA GLU A 711 9.57 21.29 -19.77
C GLU A 711 9.50 19.82 -20.17
N ASP A 712 9.75 18.97 -19.20
CA ASP A 712 9.84 17.52 -19.22
C ASP A 712 8.58 16.84 -18.61
N SER A 713 7.64 17.62 -18.07
CA SER A 713 6.36 17.11 -17.58
C SER A 713 5.44 16.72 -18.75
N GLU A 714 4.70 15.62 -18.62
CA GLU A 714 3.85 15.12 -19.70
C GLU A 714 2.48 14.68 -19.17
N SER A 715 1.40 14.95 -19.92
CA SER A 715 0.08 14.37 -19.68
C SER A 715 -0.52 14.60 -18.27
N TYR A 716 -0.24 15.74 -17.64
CA TYR A 716 -0.89 16.11 -16.38
C TYR A 716 -2.31 16.64 -16.56
N ILE A 717 -3.22 16.21 -15.71
CA ILE A 717 -4.51 16.87 -15.48
C ILE A 717 -4.37 17.82 -14.30
N VAL A 718 -4.35 19.13 -14.56
CA VAL A 718 -4.31 20.20 -13.56
C VAL A 718 -5.70 20.85 -13.46
N ALA A 719 -6.52 20.37 -12.52
CA ALA A 719 -7.93 20.72 -12.46
C ALA A 719 -8.45 21.14 -11.06
N GLY A 720 -9.32 22.14 -11.01
CA GLY A 720 -10.03 22.51 -9.78
C GLY A 720 -9.13 23.03 -8.65
N ASN A 721 -7.93 23.53 -8.95
CA ASN A 721 -7.04 24.10 -7.95
C ASN A 721 -7.36 25.57 -7.69
N ILE A 722 -7.09 26.03 -6.47
CA ILE A 722 -7.19 27.43 -6.08
C ILE A 722 -5.79 27.93 -5.75
N THR A 723 -5.31 28.93 -6.49
CA THR A 723 -4.00 29.54 -6.28
C THR A 723 -4.15 31.03 -6.04
N ALA A 724 -3.73 31.54 -4.88
CA ALA A 724 -3.93 32.96 -4.56
C ALA A 724 -2.81 33.57 -3.71
N ASN A 725 -2.26 34.71 -4.14
CA ASN A 725 -1.49 35.59 -3.26
C ASN A 725 -2.32 36.81 -2.88
N TYR A 726 -2.43 37.04 -1.57
CA TYR A 726 -3.28 38.11 -1.04
C TYR A 726 -2.47 39.38 -0.73
N PRO A 727 -3.13 40.55 -0.63
CA PRO A 727 -2.46 41.81 -0.33
C PRO A 727 -1.52 41.71 0.88
N GLY A 728 -0.29 42.22 0.72
CA GLY A 728 0.76 42.15 1.71
C GLY A 728 1.75 40.99 1.52
N HIS A 729 1.56 40.14 0.52
CA HIS A 729 2.55 39.14 0.08
C HIS A 729 3.11 39.52 -1.30
N PRO A 730 4.35 39.10 -1.65
CA PRO A 730 4.86 39.23 -3.01
C PRO A 730 3.86 38.62 -3.98
N LEU A 731 3.59 39.28 -5.10
CA LEU A 731 2.78 38.66 -6.15
C LEU A 731 3.52 37.43 -6.70
N MET A 732 2.78 36.35 -7.00
CA MET A 732 3.37 35.22 -7.73
C MET A 732 3.76 35.67 -9.12
N LEU A 733 4.81 35.09 -9.72
CA LEU A 733 5.12 35.41 -11.11
C LEU A 733 3.95 35.00 -12.02
N ASN A 734 3.47 33.76 -11.87
CA ASN A 734 2.25 33.22 -12.48
C ASN A 734 1.54 32.29 -11.49
N GLY A 735 0.23 32.11 -11.66
CA GLY A 735 -0.52 31.14 -10.86
C GLY A 735 -0.18 29.72 -11.26
N ILE A 736 -0.21 29.45 -12.56
CA ILE A 736 0.25 28.20 -13.16
C ILE A 736 1.25 28.54 -14.27
N ARG A 737 2.45 27.95 -14.20
CA ARG A 737 3.39 27.92 -15.32
C ARG A 737 3.46 26.50 -15.83
N GLU A 738 3.22 26.33 -17.12
CA GLU A 738 3.31 25.06 -17.80
C GLU A 738 4.28 25.18 -18.98
N SER A 739 5.26 24.28 -19.01
CA SER A 739 6.24 24.23 -20.09
C SER A 739 6.38 22.83 -20.69
N GLY A 740 5.61 21.86 -20.19
CA GLY A 740 5.68 20.45 -20.55
C GLY A 740 4.99 20.09 -21.85
N ARG A 741 4.39 18.90 -21.90
CA ARG A 741 3.76 18.36 -23.10
C ARG A 741 2.40 17.77 -22.79
N LYS A 742 1.42 17.99 -23.67
CA LYS A 742 0.10 17.34 -23.61
C LYS A 742 -0.62 17.52 -22.26
N ASN A 743 -0.35 18.62 -21.55
CA ASN A 743 -0.95 18.88 -20.25
C ASN A 743 -2.35 19.49 -20.39
N LEU A 744 -3.32 19.05 -19.59
CA LEU A 744 -4.66 19.62 -19.50
C LEU A 744 -4.76 20.53 -18.27
N ILE A 745 -4.94 21.83 -18.49
CA ILE A 745 -5.11 22.82 -17.42
C ILE A 745 -6.54 23.37 -17.49
N SER A 746 -7.39 22.96 -16.55
CA SER A 746 -8.80 23.37 -16.57
C SER A 746 -9.36 23.73 -15.20
N THR A 747 -10.43 24.53 -15.17
CA THR A 747 -11.24 24.76 -13.95
C THR A 747 -10.49 25.30 -12.72
N ASN A 748 -9.30 25.91 -12.91
CA ASN A 748 -8.52 26.49 -11.82
C ASN A 748 -8.97 27.93 -11.51
N VAL A 749 -8.79 28.36 -10.25
CA VAL A 749 -9.08 29.71 -9.77
C VAL A 749 -7.77 30.37 -9.34
N ILE A 750 -7.37 31.45 -10.01
CA ILE A 750 -6.06 32.08 -9.84
C ILE A 750 -6.19 33.57 -9.51
N ARG A 751 -5.48 34.02 -8.47
CA ARG A 751 -5.47 35.41 -8.01
C ARG A 751 -4.08 35.85 -7.55
N GLY A 752 -3.76 37.13 -7.66
CA GLY A 752 -2.54 37.68 -7.05
C GLY A 752 -1.25 37.40 -7.83
N CYS A 753 -1.30 37.44 -9.16
CA CYS A 753 -0.13 37.27 -10.03
C CYS A 753 0.43 38.61 -10.51
N GLN A 754 1.74 38.65 -10.74
CA GLN A 754 2.50 39.72 -11.37
C GLN A 754 2.36 39.66 -12.90
N GLY A 755 2.51 38.46 -13.46
CA GLY A 755 2.24 38.14 -14.86
C GLY A 755 0.86 37.54 -15.04
N ASP A 756 0.71 36.78 -16.13
CA ASP A 756 -0.54 36.11 -16.45
C ASP A 756 -0.92 35.07 -15.39
N ALA A 757 -2.22 34.85 -15.22
CA ALA A 757 -2.74 33.81 -14.33
C ALA A 757 -2.16 32.44 -14.72
N ILE A 758 -2.15 32.15 -16.02
CA ILE A 758 -1.59 30.92 -16.61
C ILE A 758 -0.66 31.31 -17.74
N VAL A 759 0.57 30.79 -17.70
CA VAL A 759 1.50 30.81 -18.84
C VAL A 759 1.73 29.37 -19.24
N SER A 760 1.25 29.00 -20.42
CA SER A 760 1.52 27.71 -21.04
C SER A 760 2.38 27.94 -22.28
N SER A 761 3.59 27.37 -22.25
CA SER A 761 4.49 27.26 -23.39
C SER A 761 4.68 25.79 -23.80
N GLY A 762 3.92 24.88 -23.18
CA GLY A 762 4.04 23.46 -23.43
C GLY A 762 3.55 23.06 -24.82
N TYR A 763 4.14 21.99 -25.33
CA TYR A 763 3.79 21.44 -26.63
C TYR A 763 2.48 20.66 -26.51
N GLN A 764 1.46 21.04 -27.30
CA GLN A 764 0.15 20.38 -27.33
C GLN A 764 -0.62 20.42 -26.00
N SER A 765 -0.29 21.37 -25.12
CA SER A 765 -1.02 21.56 -23.87
C SER A 765 -2.33 22.34 -24.09
N PHE A 766 -3.39 21.96 -23.38
CA PHE A 766 -4.71 22.56 -23.49
C PHE A 766 -5.08 23.35 -22.23
N VAL A 767 -5.49 24.60 -22.41
CA VAL A 767 -5.90 25.50 -21.32
C VAL A 767 -7.35 25.92 -21.55
N SER A 768 -8.25 25.61 -20.61
CA SER A 768 -9.69 25.90 -20.73
C SER A 768 -10.35 26.19 -19.39
N ASP A 769 -11.46 26.93 -19.37
CA ASP A 769 -12.33 27.08 -18.20
C ASP A 769 -11.65 27.52 -16.88
N ASN A 770 -10.52 28.20 -16.97
CA ASN A 770 -9.81 28.76 -15.82
C ASN A 770 -10.31 30.18 -15.54
N SER A 771 -10.43 30.54 -14.26
CA SER A 771 -10.75 31.90 -13.83
C SER A 771 -9.50 32.57 -13.25
N GLY A 772 -9.18 33.75 -13.77
CA GLY A 772 -8.03 34.53 -13.36
C GLY A 772 -8.44 35.98 -13.12
N GLU A 773 -8.15 36.50 -11.93
CA GLU A 773 -8.25 37.94 -11.67
C GLU A 773 -6.84 38.52 -11.60
N PRO A 774 -6.41 39.35 -12.57
CA PRO A 774 -5.17 40.09 -12.43
C PRO A 774 -5.27 40.99 -11.19
N SER A 775 -4.23 40.98 -10.36
CA SER A 775 -4.27 41.71 -9.09
C SER A 775 -4.45 43.22 -9.32
N PRO A 776 -5.29 43.91 -8.53
CA PRO A 776 -5.12 45.35 -8.36
C PRO A 776 -3.71 45.63 -7.86
N GLN A 777 -3.13 46.74 -8.33
CA GLN A 777 -1.72 47.13 -8.17
C GLN A 777 -1.15 46.81 -6.78
N ALA A 778 0.08 46.29 -6.76
CA ALA A 778 0.81 45.94 -5.55
C ALA A 778 0.77 47.07 -4.51
N GLY A 779 -0.07 46.90 -3.49
CA GLY A 779 0.01 47.70 -2.27
C GLY A 779 1.27 47.35 -1.49
N GLU A 780 1.71 48.26 -0.61
CA GLU A 780 2.90 48.11 0.24
C GLU A 780 3.01 46.69 0.82
N VAL A 781 4.18 46.07 0.61
CA VAL A 781 4.55 44.77 1.19
C VAL A 781 4.47 44.91 2.71
N LEU A 782 3.50 44.24 3.33
CA LEU A 782 3.46 44.12 4.77
C LEU A 782 4.66 43.26 5.20
N ASP A 783 5.47 43.77 6.12
CA ASP A 783 6.57 43.03 6.74
C ASP A 783 6.00 41.93 7.65
N TRP A 784 5.59 40.81 7.05
CA TRP A 784 5.13 39.63 7.77
C TRP A 784 6.36 38.94 8.39
N LYS A 785 6.69 39.33 9.63
CA LYS A 785 7.61 38.54 10.46
C LYS A 785 7.06 37.12 10.56
N LEU A 786 7.95 36.14 10.32
CA LEU A 786 7.73 34.71 10.57
C LEU A 786 6.88 34.55 11.84
N ASP A 787 5.71 33.91 11.74
CA ASP A 787 4.85 33.76 12.91
C ASP A 787 5.49 32.74 13.86
N THR A 788 6.38 33.23 14.73
CA THR A 788 7.08 32.46 15.76
C THR A 788 6.11 31.90 16.82
N LYS A 789 4.80 32.13 16.67
CA LYS A 789 3.75 31.64 17.57
C LYS A 789 3.39 30.17 17.37
N ILE A 790 3.78 29.50 16.27
CA ILE A 790 3.68 28.03 16.20
C ILE A 790 4.78 27.47 17.11
N LYS A 791 4.42 27.28 18.38
CA LYS A 791 5.31 26.60 19.32
C LYS A 791 5.51 25.17 18.84
N LEU A 792 6.76 24.69 18.91
CA LEU A 792 7.12 23.29 18.70
C LEU A 792 6.39 22.31 19.64
N SER A 793 5.60 22.79 20.61
CA SER A 793 4.75 21.99 21.49
C SER A 793 3.27 21.94 21.08
N ALA A 794 2.85 22.67 20.04
CA ALA A 794 1.44 22.68 19.63
C ALA A 794 1.00 21.32 19.04
N SER A 795 -0.24 20.93 19.31
CA SER A 795 -0.87 19.72 18.74
C SER A 795 -1.19 19.89 17.25
N LYS A 796 -1.30 18.79 16.49
CA LYS A 796 -1.75 18.77 15.08
C LYS A 796 -3.06 19.56 14.89
N GLU A 797 -4.10 19.24 15.66
CA GLU A 797 -5.41 19.88 15.54
C GLU A 797 -5.35 21.39 15.80
N SER A 798 -4.61 21.83 16.83
CA SER A 798 -4.41 23.26 17.09
C SER A 798 -3.70 23.98 15.93
N ILE A 799 -2.71 23.36 15.30
CA ILE A 799 -2.01 23.91 14.14
C ILE A 799 -2.95 23.96 12.93
N GLN A 800 -3.67 22.87 12.65
CA GLN A 800 -4.67 22.83 11.58
C GLN A 800 -5.74 23.89 11.77
N ASN A 801 -6.33 24.00 12.96
CA ASN A 801 -7.33 25.01 13.29
C ASN A 801 -6.77 26.44 13.15
N TYR A 802 -5.52 26.67 13.54
CA TYR A 802 -4.85 27.95 13.33
C TYR A 802 -4.71 28.25 11.83
N ILE A 803 -4.25 27.29 11.03
CA ILE A 803 -4.09 27.42 9.57
C ILE A 803 -5.45 27.65 8.91
N TYR A 804 -6.47 26.85 9.21
CA TYR A 804 -7.81 27.02 8.66
C TYR A 804 -8.44 28.36 9.05
N LYS A 805 -8.31 28.81 10.30
CA LYS A 805 -8.77 30.16 10.70
C LYS A 805 -8.02 31.27 9.96
N LYS A 806 -6.73 31.07 9.67
CA LYS A 806 -5.94 32.00 8.87
C LYS A 806 -6.43 32.02 7.43
N LEU A 807 -6.71 30.85 6.84
CA LEU A 807 -7.32 30.71 5.51
C LEU A 807 -8.71 31.35 5.44
N GLU A 808 -9.61 31.09 6.39
CA GLU A 808 -10.94 31.72 6.42
C GLU A 808 -10.86 33.25 6.51
N LYS A 809 -9.90 33.78 7.27
CA LYS A 809 -9.67 35.24 7.35
C LYS A 809 -9.13 35.82 6.05
N ILE A 810 -8.36 35.02 5.31
CA ILE A 810 -7.82 35.37 4.01
C ILE A 810 -8.94 35.32 2.96
N GLU A 811 -9.76 34.26 2.92
CA GLU A 811 -10.87 34.07 1.96
C GLU A 811 -12.03 35.06 2.15
N LYS A 812 -12.25 35.56 3.38
CA LYS A 812 -13.26 36.60 3.66
C LYS A 812 -12.86 38.00 3.20
N LYS A 813 -11.57 38.23 2.96
CA LYS A 813 -11.03 39.50 2.48
C LYS A 813 -10.91 39.46 0.97
#